data_AF-A0A1S2Z3Q2-F1
#
_entry.id   AF-A0A1S2Z3Q2-F1
#
_cell.length_a   1.000
_cell.length_b   1.000
_cell.length_c   1.000
_cell.angle_alpha   90.00
_cell.angle_beta   90.00
_cell.angle_gamma   90.00
#
_symmetry.space_group_name_H-M   'P 1'
#
loop_
_entity.id
_entity.type
_entity.pdbx_description
1 polymer ?
#
loop_
_entity_poly.entity_id
_entity_poly.type
_entity_poly.pdbx_seq_one_letter_code
_entity_poly.pdbx_strand_id
1 'polypeptide(L)'
;MALLTFPHFPSHFPSLSRFPNNRFSPTRRYCPTATSSGTAILWFKHDLRTDDHPGLLAASDFRSLVPIYVFDHRILSRFSDEMLELVLFGLQDLKKSLQERGSNLMIRFGNAESVIEQLATEVKATCVFAEQEVEYELRFIMDVVNQHLKLIEVPQGTPRIELWKTPFYDVKVLQNLAASYDEFEKLQLQVTTPLQLSTLPGAEMELDWGDLPVYDDIKGFMASNRWKSGNDWNLIKETSAETFLGRVMLKSRESRERSYSFRQIPSREPNKSVFVTQKGNVVGGGTYNVLNALAAYLRYLEGTARDDWQEVHERLRASESRNGASFISLFGPALSLGIISRRRVHYEAIKYEKERNGGFLSPFGYSAATIAAAVEAVCSKEWYWLLALRNQINNGGIESTRIWKWNGFFIQYTVAGEDGPAVLLVHGFGAFAEHYRDNIHSLARAGNRVWAITLLGFGKSEKPNVVYTELLWAELLRDFIVDVVGEPVHLVGNSIGGYIVAIVARVWSVLVKSIVLINSAGNIIPRNTSKPLSMPSDRQTSGATWLGSRILLYFLRLKIKEIVKKCYPVKGERADDWLINEMLRASSDPGVLVVLESIFSFNLSIPLNYLVEDVKEKVLIIQGMKDPISDSNATVSMLKEHCDCVLIKELDAGHCPHDEVPEQVNTIICDWIHRVESNILAGFPV
;
A
#
# COMPACT_ATOMS: atom_id res chain seq x y z
N MET A 1 8.40 18.34 -41.36
CA MET A 1 8.49 19.59 -40.57
C MET A 1 7.10 20.03 -40.17
N ALA A 2 6.74 19.78 -38.91
CA ALA A 2 5.72 20.50 -38.16
C ALA A 2 6.08 20.24 -36.69
N LEU A 3 6.66 21.25 -36.04
CA LEU A 3 7.10 21.23 -34.65
C LEU A 3 5.85 21.23 -33.75
N LEU A 4 5.64 20.14 -33.00
CA LEU A 4 4.72 20.11 -31.87
C LEU A 4 5.50 20.55 -30.63
N THR A 5 5.27 21.79 -30.22
CA THR A 5 5.77 22.40 -29.00
C THR A 5 5.03 21.83 -27.79
N PHE A 6 5.76 21.22 -26.86
CA PHE A 6 5.27 20.85 -25.53
C PHE A 6 5.14 22.11 -24.64
N PRO A 7 4.20 22.14 -23.67
CA PRO A 7 4.01 23.32 -22.83
C PRO A 7 5.22 23.57 -21.92
N HIS A 8 5.72 24.81 -21.94
CA HIS A 8 6.73 25.33 -21.02
C HIS A 8 6.14 25.52 -19.62
N PHE A 9 6.83 25.02 -18.59
CA PHE A 9 6.59 25.40 -17.20
C PHE A 9 7.03 26.86 -16.98
N PRO A 10 6.24 27.71 -16.30
CA PRO A 10 6.59 29.11 -16.11
C PRO A 10 7.70 29.27 -15.06
N SER A 11 8.80 29.89 -15.48
CA SER A 11 9.95 30.29 -14.67
C SER A 11 9.83 31.76 -14.27
N HIS A 12 9.27 32.12 -13.11
CA HIS A 12 9.45 33.46 -12.54
C HIS A 12 9.36 33.47 -10.99
N PHE A 13 10.47 33.85 -10.36
CA PHE A 13 10.58 34.26 -8.95
C PHE A 13 10.46 35.79 -8.84
N PRO A 14 9.83 36.32 -7.77
CA PRO A 14 10.17 37.65 -7.26
C PRO A 14 10.61 37.64 -5.78
N SER A 15 11.26 38.73 -5.41
CA SER A 15 12.17 38.94 -4.29
C SER A 15 11.53 39.23 -2.91
N LEU A 16 12.37 39.02 -1.88
CA LEU A 16 12.17 39.21 -0.43
C LEU A 16 11.59 40.55 0.03
N SER A 17 10.73 40.51 1.05
CA SER A 17 10.68 41.53 2.12
C SER A 17 10.13 40.94 3.44
N ARG A 18 10.52 41.57 4.56
CA ARG A 18 10.61 41.06 5.95
C ARG A 18 9.37 41.32 6.83
N PHE A 19 9.37 40.62 7.98
CA PHE A 19 8.78 40.90 9.33
C PHE A 19 7.48 40.15 9.71
N PRO A 20 7.18 39.95 11.03
CA PRO A 20 8.03 39.46 12.12
C PRO A 20 7.43 38.26 12.88
N ASN A 21 8.27 37.68 13.75
CA ASN A 21 8.10 36.45 14.53
C ASN A 21 6.89 36.41 15.48
N ASN A 22 6.20 35.27 15.51
CA ASN A 22 5.70 34.67 16.75
C ASN A 22 6.19 33.22 16.82
N ARG A 23 7.10 32.97 17.76
CA ARG A 23 7.83 31.71 17.94
C ARG A 23 6.95 30.69 18.67
N PHE A 24 6.61 29.61 17.97
CA PHE A 24 6.43 28.29 18.57
C PHE A 24 7.40 27.33 17.89
N SER A 25 8.03 26.50 18.71
CA SER A 25 9.33 25.87 18.49
C SER A 25 9.52 25.22 17.12
N PRO A 26 10.41 25.77 16.27
CA PRO A 26 10.90 25.04 15.11
C PRO A 26 11.79 23.89 15.59
N THR A 27 11.98 22.89 14.74
CA THR A 27 13.17 22.03 14.74
C THR A 27 14.34 22.76 15.39
N ARG A 28 14.80 22.26 16.54
CA ARG A 28 15.91 22.87 17.26
C ARG A 28 17.03 23.01 16.24
N ARG A 29 17.39 24.25 15.90
CA ARG A 29 18.65 24.53 15.23
C ARG A 29 19.70 23.79 16.04
N TYR A 30 20.27 22.75 15.46
CA TYR A 30 21.42 22.08 16.01
C TYR A 30 22.49 23.15 16.17
N CYS A 31 22.68 23.63 17.40
CA CYS A 31 23.87 24.37 17.75
C CYS A 31 25.00 23.35 17.79
N PRO A 32 26.12 23.55 17.08
CA PRO A 32 27.29 22.71 17.25
C PRO A 32 27.98 23.11 18.55
N THR A 33 27.39 22.79 19.71
CA THR A 33 28.04 23.00 21.01
C THR A 33 27.59 21.94 22.00
N ALA A 34 28.55 21.09 22.37
CA ALA A 34 28.53 19.92 23.25
C ALA A 34 28.13 18.60 22.56
N THR A 35 29.15 17.79 22.25
CA THR A 35 29.00 16.34 22.06
C THR A 35 28.14 15.78 23.19
N SER A 36 27.04 15.11 22.86
CA SER A 36 26.25 14.46 23.89
C SER A 36 27.07 13.28 24.44
N SER A 37 27.35 13.31 25.75
CA SER A 37 28.35 12.43 26.38
C SER A 37 27.91 10.96 26.55
N GLY A 38 26.75 10.58 26.01
CA GLY A 38 26.15 9.25 26.16
C GLY A 38 26.28 8.35 24.94
N THR A 39 25.74 7.14 25.07
CA THR A 39 25.61 6.16 23.98
C THR A 39 24.23 6.28 23.35
N ALA A 40 24.16 6.29 22.02
CA ALA A 40 22.91 6.18 21.28
C ALA A 40 22.79 4.81 20.61
N ILE A 41 21.56 4.31 20.53
CA ILE A 41 21.20 3.17 19.68
C ILE A 41 20.48 3.72 18.46
N LEU A 42 20.81 3.25 17.26
CA LEU A 42 20.05 3.53 16.04
C LEU A 42 19.41 2.24 15.55
N TRP A 43 18.09 2.15 15.69
CA TRP A 43 17.32 0.98 15.30
C TRP A 43 16.83 1.09 13.86
N PHE A 44 17.44 0.28 12.99
CA PHE A 44 17.07 0.09 11.60
C PHE A 44 15.88 -0.87 11.46
N LYS A 45 14.92 -0.51 10.61
CA LYS A 45 13.74 -1.33 10.26
C LYS A 45 13.56 -1.43 8.75
N HIS A 46 13.07 -0.36 8.12
CA HIS A 46 12.76 -0.30 6.70
C HIS A 46 13.45 0.87 5.98
N ASP A 47 14.50 1.44 6.57
CA ASP A 47 15.37 2.42 5.92
C ASP A 47 16.82 1.94 6.02
N LEU A 48 17.23 1.05 5.10
CA LEU A 48 18.47 0.28 5.15
C LEU A 48 19.68 0.98 4.51
N ARG A 49 19.62 2.29 4.27
CA ARG A 49 20.73 3.05 3.71
C ARG A 49 21.48 3.84 4.78
N THR A 50 22.66 4.31 4.42
CA THR A 50 23.43 5.28 5.21
C THR A 50 23.45 6.68 4.59
N ASP A 51 23.14 6.81 3.29
CA ASP A 51 23.08 8.09 2.62
C ASP A 51 21.74 8.78 2.89
N ASP A 52 21.76 10.10 3.02
CA ASP A 52 20.52 10.86 3.16
C ASP A 52 19.62 10.40 4.34
N HIS A 53 20.24 9.92 5.43
CA HIS A 53 19.58 9.31 6.58
C HIS A 53 19.57 10.28 7.80
N PRO A 54 18.44 10.92 8.15
CA PRO A 54 18.36 11.91 9.23
C PRO A 54 18.64 11.35 10.62
N GLY A 55 18.15 10.13 10.92
CA GLY A 55 18.39 9.48 12.21
C GLY A 55 19.87 9.22 12.48
N LEU A 56 20.57 8.63 11.51
CA LEU A 56 22.01 8.43 11.53
C LEU A 56 22.79 9.74 11.69
N LEU A 57 22.40 10.82 11.00
CA LEU A 57 23.01 12.14 11.18
C LEU A 57 22.83 12.66 12.62
N ALA A 58 21.61 12.63 13.16
CA ALA A 58 21.36 13.07 14.54
C ALA A 58 22.05 12.19 15.59
N ALA A 59 22.10 10.87 15.36
CA ALA A 59 22.74 9.93 16.25
C ALA A 59 24.28 10.03 16.21
N SER A 60 24.86 10.60 15.15
CA SER A 60 26.31 10.79 15.02
C SER A 60 26.90 11.83 15.98
N ASP A 61 26.06 12.66 16.62
CA ASP A 61 26.48 13.65 17.63
C ASP A 61 26.69 13.06 19.04
N PHE A 62 26.42 11.77 19.21
CA PHE A 62 26.67 11.02 20.44
C PHE A 62 28.11 10.54 20.47
N ARG A 63 28.67 10.38 21.68
CA ARG A 63 30.03 9.87 21.87
C ARG A 63 30.20 8.46 21.28
N SER A 64 29.17 7.63 21.40
CA SER A 64 29.16 6.26 20.89
C SER A 64 27.81 5.97 20.25
N LEU A 65 27.84 5.27 19.12
CA LEU A 65 26.65 4.89 18.37
C LEU A 65 26.64 3.38 18.13
N VAL A 66 25.51 2.75 18.43
CA VAL A 66 25.27 1.33 18.19
C VAL A 66 24.12 1.16 17.19
N PRO A 67 24.42 1.02 15.90
CA PRO A 67 23.46 0.61 14.87
C PRO A 67 22.96 -0.82 15.14
N ILE A 68 21.66 -1.05 15.12
CA ILE A 68 21.07 -2.38 15.29
C ILE A 68 19.94 -2.64 14.28
N TYR A 69 19.91 -3.87 13.77
CA TYR A 69 18.77 -4.45 13.08
C TYR A 69 18.24 -5.65 13.86
N VAL A 70 16.92 -5.68 14.09
CA VAL A 70 16.25 -6.76 14.83
C VAL A 70 15.35 -7.54 13.87
N PHE A 71 15.65 -8.83 13.70
CA PHE A 71 14.79 -9.79 13.03
C PHE A 71 13.62 -10.15 13.94
N ASP A 72 12.52 -9.41 13.78
CA ASP A 72 11.26 -9.58 14.53
C ASP A 72 10.23 -10.35 13.68
N HIS A 73 9.66 -11.42 14.24
CA HIS A 73 8.66 -12.24 13.53
C HIS A 73 7.49 -11.43 12.97
N ARG A 74 7.02 -10.42 13.71
CA ARG A 74 5.86 -9.61 13.34
C ARG A 74 6.14 -8.73 12.13
N ILE A 75 7.40 -8.37 11.92
CA ILE A 75 7.86 -7.61 10.75
C ILE A 75 8.09 -8.58 9.58
N LEU A 76 8.85 -9.65 9.82
CA LEU A 76 9.26 -10.61 8.79
C LEU A 76 8.11 -11.41 8.19
N SER A 77 7.06 -11.71 8.95
CA SER A 77 5.89 -12.48 8.49
C SER A 77 5.16 -11.85 7.30
N ARG A 78 5.51 -10.63 6.95
CA ARG A 78 4.87 -9.79 5.94
C ARG A 78 5.66 -9.72 4.65
N PHE A 79 6.90 -10.19 4.68
CA PHE A 79 7.77 -10.18 3.53
C PHE A 79 7.57 -11.46 2.72
N SER A 80 7.45 -11.29 1.40
CA SER A 80 7.62 -12.39 0.47
C SER A 80 9.07 -12.89 0.49
N ASP A 81 9.31 -14.06 -0.09
CA ASP A 81 10.67 -14.61 -0.19
C ASP A 81 11.63 -13.68 -0.93
N GLU A 82 11.17 -13.04 -2.02
CA GLU A 82 11.94 -12.03 -2.76
C GLU A 82 12.26 -10.79 -1.89
N MET A 83 11.33 -10.38 -1.01
CA MET A 83 11.57 -9.30 -0.05
C MET A 83 12.55 -9.70 1.06
N LEU A 84 12.52 -10.95 1.54
CA LEU A 84 13.47 -11.45 2.52
C LEU A 84 14.90 -11.48 1.96
N GLU A 85 15.07 -11.92 0.71
CA GLU A 85 16.36 -11.86 0.01
C GLU A 85 16.85 -10.41 -0.14
N LEU A 86 15.96 -9.49 -0.50
CA LEU A 86 16.28 -8.06 -0.58
C LEU A 86 16.74 -7.47 0.75
N VAL A 87 16.09 -7.84 1.85
CA VAL A 87 16.49 -7.42 3.20
C VAL A 87 17.92 -7.89 3.47
N LEU A 88 18.26 -9.15 3.16
CA LEU A 88 19.62 -9.66 3.33
C LEU A 88 20.65 -8.88 2.52
N PHE A 89 20.36 -8.59 1.25
CA PHE A 89 21.24 -7.77 0.41
C PHE A 89 21.40 -6.34 0.95
N GLY A 90 20.30 -5.73 1.39
CA GLY A 90 20.29 -4.40 2.01
C GLY A 90 21.09 -4.36 3.30
N LEU A 91 20.96 -5.37 4.16
CA LEU A 91 21.70 -5.47 5.43
C LEU A 91 23.21 -5.71 5.22
N GLN A 92 23.56 -6.48 4.19
CA GLN A 92 24.96 -6.68 3.82
C GLN A 92 25.62 -5.35 3.39
N ASP A 93 24.94 -4.57 2.55
CA ASP A 93 25.42 -3.25 2.13
C ASP A 93 25.44 -2.26 3.30
N LEU A 94 24.39 -2.24 4.13
CA LEU A 94 24.31 -1.40 5.32
C LEU A 94 25.48 -1.68 6.28
N LYS A 95 25.73 -2.96 6.60
CA LYS A 95 26.84 -3.36 7.48
C LYS A 95 28.18 -2.92 6.91
N LYS A 96 28.41 -3.14 5.62
CA LYS A 96 29.64 -2.71 4.93
C LYS A 96 29.80 -1.19 4.95
N SER A 97 28.74 -0.44 4.62
CA SER A 97 28.78 1.04 4.61
C SER A 97 29.02 1.63 6.00
N LEU A 98 28.45 1.02 7.06
CA LEU A 98 28.72 1.42 8.43
C LEU A 98 30.18 1.14 8.83
N GLN A 99 30.74 0.00 8.42
CA GLN A 99 32.15 -0.36 8.64
C GLN A 99 33.12 0.60 7.96
N GLU A 100 32.86 0.96 6.70
CA GLU A 100 33.66 1.95 5.95
C GLU A 100 33.63 3.34 6.62
N ARG A 101 32.63 3.62 7.46
CA ARG A 101 32.45 4.88 8.19
C ARG A 101 32.90 4.83 9.66
N GLY A 102 33.51 3.72 10.09
CA GLY A 102 34.06 3.55 11.44
C GLY A 102 33.08 3.02 12.49
N SER A 103 31.94 2.46 12.08
CA SER A 103 30.95 1.82 12.96
C SER A 103 30.74 0.36 12.54
N ASN A 104 29.69 -0.31 13.04
CA ASN A 104 29.31 -1.65 12.63
C ASN A 104 27.80 -1.83 12.78
N LEU A 105 27.22 -2.89 12.20
CA LEU A 105 25.80 -3.22 12.34
C LEU A 105 25.62 -4.39 13.28
N MET A 106 24.90 -4.18 14.38
CA MET A 106 24.49 -5.24 15.28
C MET A 106 23.28 -5.99 14.72
N ILE A 107 23.34 -7.31 14.71
CA ILE A 107 22.24 -8.18 14.28
C ILE A 107 21.71 -8.98 15.46
N ARG A 108 20.38 -8.97 15.65
CA ARG A 108 19.69 -9.73 16.69
C ARG A 108 18.38 -10.34 16.18
N PHE A 109 17.98 -11.44 16.79
CA PHE A 109 16.70 -12.11 16.56
C PHE A 109 15.84 -12.02 17.83
N GLY A 110 14.55 -11.81 17.65
CA GLY A 110 13.58 -11.79 18.76
C GLY A 110 12.59 -10.64 18.67
N ASN A 111 11.82 -10.45 19.73
CA ASN A 111 10.90 -9.32 19.83
C ASN A 111 11.70 -8.03 20.03
N ALA A 112 11.40 -7.01 19.22
CA ALA A 112 12.11 -5.73 19.25
C ALA A 112 12.17 -5.11 20.65
N GLU A 113 11.08 -5.14 21.42
CA GLU A 113 11.02 -4.61 22.79
C GLU A 113 12.06 -5.24 23.72
N SER A 114 12.16 -6.57 23.73
CA SER A 114 13.10 -7.29 24.60
C SER A 114 14.55 -7.07 24.17
N VAL A 115 14.81 -7.11 22.85
CA VAL A 115 16.16 -6.94 22.30
C VAL A 115 16.68 -5.50 22.54
N ILE A 116 15.85 -4.49 22.26
CA ILE A 116 16.22 -3.09 22.44
C ILE A 116 16.35 -2.75 23.93
N GLU A 117 15.50 -3.30 24.80
CA GLU A 117 15.62 -3.14 26.25
C GLU A 117 16.94 -3.71 26.80
N GLN A 118 17.28 -4.94 26.39
CA GLN A 118 18.53 -5.60 26.78
C GLN A 118 19.74 -4.78 26.32
N LEU A 119 19.76 -4.37 25.04
CA LEU A 119 20.87 -3.60 24.50
C LEU A 119 20.99 -2.22 25.18
N ALA A 120 19.87 -1.51 25.37
CA ALA A 120 19.88 -0.20 26.02
C ALA A 120 20.46 -0.27 27.44
N THR A 121 20.18 -1.36 28.17
CA THR A 121 20.76 -1.63 29.49
C THR A 121 22.26 -1.93 29.40
N GLU A 122 22.67 -2.82 28.49
CA GLU A 122 24.06 -3.24 28.28
C GLU A 122 24.97 -2.05 27.96
N VAL A 123 24.57 -1.21 26.99
CA VAL A 123 25.40 -0.08 26.53
C VAL A 123 25.13 1.22 27.27
N LYS A 124 24.25 1.19 28.28
CA LYS A 124 23.79 2.36 29.04
C LYS A 124 23.32 3.49 28.12
N ALA A 125 22.51 3.13 27.13
CA ALA A 125 22.05 4.07 26.11
C ALA A 125 21.17 5.15 26.74
N THR A 126 21.41 6.41 26.37
CA THR A 126 20.55 7.52 26.79
C THR A 126 19.48 7.86 25.76
N CYS A 127 19.66 7.38 24.52
CA CYS A 127 18.78 7.68 23.41
C CYS A 127 18.68 6.49 22.44
N VAL A 128 17.46 6.20 22.00
CA VAL A 128 17.18 5.23 20.94
C VAL A 128 16.56 5.98 19.76
N PHE A 129 17.25 6.02 18.63
CA PHE A 129 16.75 6.61 17.39
C PHE A 129 16.01 5.56 16.56
N ALA A 130 14.81 5.90 16.10
CA ALA A 130 14.02 5.03 15.22
C ALA A 130 13.25 5.86 14.19
N GLU A 131 12.98 5.27 13.02
CA GLU A 131 12.12 5.90 12.01
C GLU A 131 10.70 6.08 12.55
N GLN A 132 10.06 7.21 12.23
CA GLN A 132 8.63 7.40 12.49
C GLN A 132 7.77 6.56 11.53
N GLU A 133 6.93 5.71 12.11
CA GLU A 133 6.07 4.80 11.36
C GLU A 133 4.64 5.31 11.18
N VAL A 134 4.07 5.08 9.99
CA VAL A 134 2.66 5.37 9.71
C VAL A 134 1.78 4.12 9.78
N GLU A 135 2.41 2.95 9.80
CA GLU A 135 1.73 1.67 9.77
C GLU A 135 1.36 1.21 11.19
N TYR A 136 0.17 0.65 11.37
CA TYR A 136 -0.37 0.41 12.72
C TYR A 136 0.47 -0.58 13.53
N GLU A 137 0.82 -1.73 12.95
CA GLU A 137 1.56 -2.80 13.63
C GLU A 137 2.98 -2.36 14.01
N LEU A 138 3.66 -1.62 13.14
CA LEU A 138 4.99 -1.08 13.45
C LEU A 138 4.94 -0.02 14.54
N ARG A 139 3.92 0.84 14.52
CA ARG A 139 3.67 1.79 15.61
C ARG A 139 3.41 1.09 16.92
N PHE A 140 2.60 0.03 16.91
CA PHE A 140 2.33 -0.77 18.11
C PHE A 140 3.63 -1.34 18.68
N ILE A 141 4.49 -1.94 17.84
CA ILE A 141 5.81 -2.41 18.28
C ILE A 141 6.64 -1.27 18.88
N MET A 142 6.67 -0.09 18.24
CA MET A 142 7.38 1.07 18.75
C MET A 142 6.83 1.58 20.08
N ASP A 143 5.51 1.55 20.28
CA ASP A 143 4.87 1.94 21.53
C ASP A 143 5.24 0.96 22.67
N VAL A 144 5.29 -0.36 22.38
CA VAL A 144 5.75 -1.38 23.34
C VAL A 144 7.23 -1.19 23.69
N VAL A 145 8.10 -0.97 22.68
CA VAL A 145 9.53 -0.64 22.90
C VAL A 145 9.65 0.59 23.80
N ASN A 146 8.89 1.67 23.52
CA ASN A 146 8.91 2.88 24.33
C ASN A 146 8.42 2.66 25.78
N GLN A 147 7.45 1.77 25.99
CA GLN A 147 7.01 1.39 27.33
C GLN A 147 8.11 0.65 28.10
N HIS A 148 8.80 -0.30 27.45
CA HIS A 148 9.91 -1.04 28.05
C HIS A 148 11.10 -0.13 28.39
N LEU A 149 11.48 0.78 27.48
CA LEU A 149 12.57 1.73 27.71
C LEU A 149 12.32 2.63 28.95
N LYS A 150 11.06 2.95 29.27
CA LYS A 150 10.71 3.72 30.47
C LYS A 150 10.97 2.98 31.79
N LEU A 151 11.07 1.65 31.76
CA LEU A 151 11.35 0.82 32.92
C LEU A 151 12.86 0.73 33.21
N ILE A 152 13.71 1.20 32.29
CA ILE A 152 15.16 1.13 32.42
C ILE A 152 15.68 2.34 33.19
N GLU A 153 16.48 2.09 34.21
CA GLU A 153 17.27 3.10 34.91
C GLU A 153 18.74 2.98 34.54
N VAL A 154 19.28 3.96 33.82
CA VAL A 154 20.73 4.10 33.59
C VAL A 154 21.28 5.32 34.35
N PRO A 155 22.58 5.37 34.70
CA PRO A 155 23.16 6.46 35.50
C PRO A 155 22.95 7.87 34.93
N GLN A 156 22.78 7.98 33.61
CA GLN A 156 22.58 9.24 32.90
C GLN A 156 21.09 9.63 32.72
N GLY A 157 20.15 8.84 33.26
CA GLY A 157 18.70 9.04 33.19
C GLY A 157 17.99 8.09 32.24
N THR A 158 16.66 7.95 32.35
CA THR A 158 15.85 7.02 31.56
C THR A 158 16.06 7.19 30.05
N PRO A 159 16.33 6.11 29.29
CA PRO A 159 16.50 6.18 27.85
C PRO A 159 15.26 6.78 27.16
N ARG A 160 15.46 7.74 26.27
CA ARG A 160 14.37 8.30 25.46
C ARG A 160 14.37 7.73 24.05
N ILE A 161 13.19 7.55 23.46
CA ILE A 161 13.06 7.25 22.04
C ILE A 161 12.90 8.55 21.24
N GLU A 162 13.74 8.74 20.22
CA GLU A 162 13.68 9.87 19.29
C GLU A 162 13.29 9.38 17.90
N LEU A 163 12.16 9.89 17.41
CA LEU A 163 11.63 9.52 16.10
C LEU A 163 12.09 10.50 15.03
N TRP A 164 12.79 9.99 14.02
CA TRP A 164 13.22 10.79 12.88
C TRP A 164 12.29 10.59 11.68
N LYS A 165 12.33 11.55 10.76
CA LYS A 165 11.56 11.56 9.50
C LYS A 165 12.49 11.97 8.36
N THR A 166 12.24 11.48 7.16
CA THR A 166 12.91 11.95 5.93
C THR A 166 11.91 12.72 5.07
N PRO A 167 11.48 13.93 5.48
CA PRO A 167 10.51 14.67 4.69
C PRO A 167 11.17 15.13 3.40
N PHE A 168 10.53 14.78 2.29
CA PHE A 168 10.94 15.18 0.95
C PHE A 168 10.65 16.68 0.73
N TYR A 169 9.53 17.16 1.26
CA TYR A 169 9.14 18.57 1.30
C TYR A 169 9.46 19.24 2.65
N ASP A 170 9.80 20.52 2.66
CA ASP A 170 10.00 21.32 3.87
C ASP A 170 8.65 21.63 4.57
N VAL A 171 8.10 20.63 5.25
CA VAL A 171 6.85 20.75 6.01
C VAL A 171 7.15 21.19 7.44
N LYS A 172 6.87 22.46 7.76
CA LYS A 172 7.10 23.02 9.10
C LYS A 172 6.09 22.57 10.15
N VAL A 173 4.82 22.46 9.77
CA VAL A 173 3.71 22.09 10.67
C VAL A 173 2.78 21.13 9.92
N LEU A 174 2.72 19.88 10.37
CA LEU A 174 1.91 18.82 9.71
C LEU A 174 0.41 19.12 9.72
N GLN A 175 -0.10 19.80 10.76
CA GLN A 175 -1.51 20.16 10.86
C GLN A 175 -1.93 21.17 9.76
N ASN A 176 -0.98 21.94 9.23
CA ASN A 176 -1.22 22.90 8.15
C ASN A 176 -1.15 22.25 6.76
N LEU A 177 -0.88 20.94 6.68
CA LEU A 177 -0.90 20.23 5.42
C LEU A 177 -2.32 20.22 4.86
N ALA A 178 -2.45 20.54 3.58
CA ALA A 178 -3.74 20.58 2.90
C ALA A 178 -4.47 19.23 2.95
N ALA A 179 -5.80 19.26 2.85
CA ALA A 179 -6.64 18.04 2.80
C ALA A 179 -6.66 17.40 1.42
N SER A 180 -6.61 18.21 0.37
CA SER A 180 -6.52 17.73 -1.00
C SER A 180 -5.11 17.92 -1.55
N TYR A 181 -4.74 17.06 -2.49
CA TYR A 181 -3.47 17.17 -3.19
C TYR A 181 -3.40 18.43 -4.07
N ASP A 182 -4.49 18.81 -4.75
CA ASP A 182 -4.56 20.05 -5.54
C ASP A 182 -4.23 21.31 -4.69
N GLU A 183 -4.66 21.35 -3.43
CA GLU A 183 -4.29 22.42 -2.50
C GLU A 183 -2.87 22.29 -1.99
N PHE A 184 -2.39 21.06 -1.77
CA PHE A 184 -1.00 20.80 -1.39
C PHE A 184 -0.03 21.30 -2.46
N GLU A 185 -0.30 21.04 -3.74
CA GLU A 185 0.53 21.52 -4.84
C GLU A 185 0.56 23.06 -4.91
N LYS A 186 -0.55 23.73 -4.59
CA LYS A 186 -0.62 25.21 -4.50
C LYS A 186 0.25 25.79 -3.40
N LEU A 187 0.62 25.02 -2.37
CA LEU A 187 1.55 25.48 -1.33
C LEU A 187 2.98 25.65 -1.85
N GLN A 188 3.33 25.02 -2.99
CA GLN A 188 4.65 25.08 -3.61
C GLN A 188 5.80 24.86 -2.61
N LEU A 189 5.64 23.84 -1.76
CA LEU A 189 6.62 23.52 -0.74
C LEU A 189 7.98 23.20 -1.36
N GLN A 190 9.03 23.74 -0.76
CA GLN A 190 10.40 23.50 -1.23
C GLN A 190 10.81 22.05 -0.97
N VAL A 191 11.43 21.43 -1.96
CA VAL A 191 12.04 20.11 -1.83
C VAL A 191 13.40 20.25 -1.15
N THR A 192 13.64 19.43 -0.12
CA THR A 192 14.92 19.44 0.59
C THR A 192 16.00 18.68 -0.18
N THR A 193 17.26 19.10 -0.05
CA THR A 193 18.40 18.40 -0.66
C THR A 193 18.78 17.17 0.16
N PRO A 194 19.31 16.10 -0.48
CA PRO A 194 19.81 14.95 0.25
C PRO A 194 20.87 15.32 1.30
N LEU A 195 20.80 14.72 2.49
CA LEU A 195 21.73 14.94 3.58
C LEU A 195 23.07 14.26 3.31
N GLN A 196 24.15 14.91 3.72
CA GLN A 196 25.51 14.36 3.67
C GLN A 196 25.99 13.99 5.07
N LEU A 197 26.58 12.81 5.17
CA LEU A 197 27.20 12.30 6.40
C LEU A 197 28.65 11.91 6.10
N SER A 198 29.59 12.36 6.92
CA SER A 198 31.03 12.15 6.69
C SER A 198 31.62 10.99 7.48
N THR A 199 31.40 10.95 8.80
CA THR A 199 32.09 10.02 9.72
C THR A 199 31.20 9.66 10.90
N LEU A 200 31.27 8.43 11.39
CA LEU A 200 30.49 7.97 12.54
C LEU A 200 31.38 7.81 13.77
N PRO A 201 30.84 8.07 14.98
CA PRO A 201 31.52 7.73 16.21
C PRO A 201 31.63 6.20 16.31
N GLY A 202 32.85 5.70 16.49
CA GLY A 202 33.07 4.28 16.75
C GLY A 202 32.53 3.88 18.13
N ALA A 203 31.98 2.68 18.23
CA ALA A 203 31.78 2.05 19.52
C ALA A 203 33.11 1.39 19.93
N GLU A 204 33.94 2.07 20.73
CA GLU A 204 35.10 1.46 21.41
C GLU A 204 34.64 0.54 22.54
N MET A 205 33.73 -0.38 22.23
CA MET A 205 33.12 -1.31 23.18
C MET A 205 33.24 -2.72 22.60
N GLU A 206 33.75 -3.65 23.39
CA GLU A 206 33.71 -5.09 23.05
C GLU A 206 32.27 -5.58 23.16
N LEU A 207 31.51 -5.41 22.08
CA LEU A 207 30.13 -5.87 21.94
C LEU A 207 30.08 -7.10 21.04
N ASP A 208 29.14 -8.00 21.34
CA ASP A 208 28.76 -9.04 20.40
C ASP A 208 27.94 -8.40 19.26
N TRP A 209 28.54 -8.24 18.09
CA TRP A 209 27.86 -7.63 16.95
C TRP A 209 26.89 -8.57 16.24
N GLY A 210 26.99 -9.89 16.45
CA GLY A 210 26.26 -10.88 15.67
C GLY A 210 26.67 -10.95 14.19
N ASP A 211 26.46 -12.13 13.61
CA ASP A 211 26.70 -12.38 12.20
C ASP A 211 25.47 -12.02 11.35
N LEU A 212 25.71 -11.74 10.07
CA LEU A 212 24.62 -11.59 9.12
C LEU A 212 24.04 -12.99 8.84
N PRO A 213 22.73 -13.20 9.03
CA PRO A 213 22.11 -14.48 8.79
C PRO A 213 22.09 -14.81 7.29
N VAL A 214 22.02 -16.09 6.97
CA VAL A 214 21.64 -16.55 5.65
C VAL A 214 20.12 -16.71 5.56
N TYR A 215 19.60 -16.87 4.34
CA TYR A 215 18.16 -17.03 4.08
C TYR A 215 17.53 -18.16 4.92
N ASP A 216 18.23 -19.29 5.05
CA ASP A 216 17.75 -20.44 5.82
C ASP A 216 17.65 -20.15 7.33
N ASP A 217 18.51 -19.30 7.88
CA ASP A 217 18.43 -18.88 9.30
C ASP A 217 17.14 -18.11 9.55
N ILE A 218 16.79 -17.20 8.63
CA ILE A 218 15.55 -16.41 8.72
C ILE A 218 14.33 -17.33 8.62
N LYS A 219 14.31 -18.26 7.65
CA LYS A 219 13.20 -19.20 7.50
C LYS A 219 13.09 -20.14 8.68
N GLY A 220 14.23 -20.61 9.22
CA GLY A 220 14.30 -21.42 10.43
C GLY A 220 13.74 -20.67 11.65
N PHE A 221 14.14 -19.40 11.83
CA PHE A 221 13.57 -18.52 12.85
C PHE A 221 12.06 -18.43 12.67
N MET A 222 11.58 -18.01 11.50
CA MET A 222 10.14 -17.87 11.22
C MET A 222 9.34 -19.16 11.49
N ALA A 223 9.93 -20.33 11.20
CA ALA A 223 9.31 -21.62 11.45
C ALA A 223 9.29 -22.04 12.93
N SER A 224 10.12 -21.45 13.79
CA SER A 224 10.19 -21.79 15.22
C SER A 224 9.06 -21.16 16.05
N ASN A 225 8.45 -20.07 15.57
CA ASN A 225 7.42 -19.32 16.29
C ASN A 225 5.98 -19.77 15.96
N ARG A 226 5.71 -21.09 15.87
CA ARG A 226 4.38 -21.64 15.54
C ARG A 226 3.33 -21.48 16.64
N TRP A 227 3.20 -20.30 17.24
CA TRP A 227 2.03 -19.95 18.05
C TRP A 227 0.88 -19.33 17.24
N LYS A 228 1.00 -19.27 15.91
CA LYS A 228 -0.15 -19.15 15.00
C LYS A 228 -0.17 -20.37 14.07
N SER A 229 -1.33 -20.99 13.91
CA SER A 229 -1.65 -22.08 12.97
C SER A 229 -1.57 -21.65 11.49
N GLY A 230 -0.52 -20.90 11.11
CA GLY A 230 -0.43 -20.15 9.86
C GLY A 230 0.22 -20.89 8.67
N ASN A 231 0.65 -22.14 8.84
CA ASN A 231 1.25 -22.88 7.72
C ASN A 231 0.24 -23.14 6.57
N ASP A 232 -1.06 -23.23 6.85
CA ASP A 232 -2.07 -23.40 5.79
C ASP A 232 -2.46 -22.08 5.12
N TRP A 233 -2.38 -20.95 5.83
CA TRP A 233 -2.92 -19.67 5.36
C TRP A 233 -1.95 -18.91 4.45
N ASN A 234 -0.64 -19.03 4.68
CA ASN A 234 0.35 -18.43 3.79
C ASN A 234 0.38 -19.11 2.40
N LEU A 235 0.09 -20.42 2.34
CA LEU A 235 -0.07 -21.15 1.08
C LEU A 235 -1.23 -20.62 0.22
N ILE A 236 -2.25 -20.02 0.86
CA ILE A 236 -3.39 -19.41 0.14
C ILE A 236 -2.92 -18.25 -0.74
N LYS A 237 -1.85 -17.55 -0.35
CA LYS A 237 -1.29 -16.42 -1.12
C LYS A 237 -0.55 -16.86 -2.39
N GLU A 238 -0.08 -18.11 -2.44
CA GLU A 238 0.70 -18.63 -3.57
C GLU A 238 -0.16 -18.85 -4.83
N THR A 239 -1.47 -19.03 -4.66
CA THR A 239 -2.39 -19.20 -5.79
C THR A 239 -2.98 -17.84 -6.20
N SER A 240 -2.58 -17.33 -7.37
CA SER A 240 -3.19 -16.12 -7.94
C SER A 240 -4.63 -16.38 -8.38
N ALA A 241 -5.47 -15.34 -8.33
CA ALA A 241 -6.87 -15.45 -8.73
C ALA A 241 -7.00 -15.88 -10.21
N GLU A 242 -6.14 -15.33 -11.08
CA GLU A 242 -6.09 -15.70 -12.50
C GLU A 242 -5.78 -17.18 -12.71
N THR A 243 -4.79 -17.71 -11.99
CA THR A 243 -4.40 -19.13 -12.11
C THR A 243 -5.52 -20.05 -11.68
N PHE A 244 -6.20 -19.72 -10.57
CA PHE A 244 -7.32 -20.50 -10.08
C PHE A 244 -8.50 -20.47 -11.06
N LEU A 245 -8.93 -19.28 -11.48
CA LEU A 245 -10.05 -19.12 -12.40
C LEU A 245 -9.75 -19.76 -13.75
N GLY A 246 -8.51 -19.64 -14.26
CA GLY A 246 -8.05 -20.34 -15.45
C GLY A 246 -8.17 -21.86 -15.33
N ARG A 247 -7.78 -22.46 -14.20
CA ARG A 247 -7.92 -23.91 -13.94
C ARG A 247 -9.39 -24.35 -13.88
N VAL A 248 -10.24 -23.57 -13.21
CA VAL A 248 -11.69 -23.86 -13.09
C VAL A 248 -12.35 -23.81 -14.47
N MET A 249 -11.99 -22.84 -15.31
CA MET A 249 -12.51 -22.71 -16.68
C MET A 249 -11.95 -23.74 -17.66
N LEU A 250 -10.72 -24.23 -17.44
CA LEU A 250 -10.14 -25.32 -18.23
C LEU A 250 -10.74 -26.68 -17.86
N LYS A 251 -11.15 -26.90 -16.60
CA LYS A 251 -11.88 -28.13 -16.19
C LYS A 251 -13.26 -28.28 -16.85
N SER A 252 -13.85 -27.21 -17.40
CA SER A 252 -15.10 -27.27 -18.19
C SER A 252 -14.89 -27.42 -19.71
N ARG A 253 -13.65 -27.62 -20.17
CA ARG A 253 -13.32 -27.84 -21.59
C ARG A 253 -12.29 -28.97 -21.72
N GLU A 254 -12.71 -30.12 -22.23
CA GLU A 254 -11.76 -31.15 -22.67
C GLU A 254 -10.75 -30.58 -23.68
N SER A 255 -9.47 -30.77 -23.35
CA SER A 255 -8.29 -30.73 -24.23
C SER A 255 -7.97 -29.42 -24.98
N ARG A 256 -6.88 -28.77 -24.56
CA ARG A 256 -5.66 -28.54 -25.35
C ARG A 256 -4.76 -27.58 -24.59
N GLU A 257 -3.74 -28.14 -23.94
CA GLU A 257 -2.60 -27.36 -23.46
C GLU A 257 -1.93 -26.66 -24.64
N ARG A 258 -1.91 -25.33 -24.61
CA ARG A 258 -0.94 -24.53 -25.36
C ARG A 258 0.02 -23.94 -24.35
N SER A 259 1.23 -24.48 -24.30
CA SER A 259 2.34 -23.86 -23.58
C SER A 259 2.62 -22.50 -24.21
N TYR A 260 2.42 -21.43 -23.45
CA TYR A 260 3.01 -20.14 -23.79
C TYR A 260 4.51 -20.24 -23.50
N SER A 261 5.31 -20.36 -24.55
CA SER A 261 6.76 -20.22 -24.43
C SER A 261 7.08 -18.75 -24.18
N PHE A 262 7.33 -18.41 -22.92
CA PHE A 262 8.07 -17.20 -22.59
C PHE A 262 9.46 -17.31 -23.22
N ARG A 263 9.86 -16.28 -23.98
CA ARG A 263 11.19 -16.18 -24.58
C ARG A 263 12.23 -16.34 -23.48
N GLN A 264 13.03 -17.41 -23.57
CA GLN A 264 14.21 -17.60 -22.73
C GLN A 264 15.19 -16.47 -23.02
N ILE A 265 15.46 -15.66 -22.00
CA ILE A 265 16.51 -14.64 -22.03
C ILE A 265 17.86 -15.37 -21.86
N PRO A 266 18.89 -15.08 -22.68
CA PRO A 266 20.18 -15.75 -22.57
C PRO A 266 20.86 -15.48 -21.23
N SER A 267 21.44 -16.53 -20.65
CA SER A 267 22.18 -16.52 -19.39
C SER A 267 23.46 -15.66 -19.45
N ARG A 268 23.66 -14.78 -18.45
CA ARG A 268 24.95 -14.17 -18.12
C ARG A 268 25.26 -14.37 -16.62
N GLU A 269 26.55 -14.37 -16.29
CA GLU A 269 27.08 -14.79 -14.98
C GLU A 269 26.46 -14.04 -13.76
N PRO A 270 26.33 -14.70 -12.59
CA PRO A 270 25.60 -14.17 -11.42
C PRO A 270 26.18 -12.89 -10.77
N ASN A 271 27.47 -12.61 -10.96
CA ASN A 271 28.18 -11.61 -10.14
C ASN A 271 28.06 -10.15 -10.59
N LYS A 272 27.22 -9.83 -11.60
CA LYS A 272 27.12 -8.45 -12.14
C LYS A 272 25.69 -7.92 -12.31
N SER A 273 24.66 -8.68 -11.98
CA SER A 273 23.27 -8.20 -12.11
C SER A 273 22.89 -7.29 -10.94
N VAL A 274 22.12 -6.24 -11.24
CA VAL A 274 21.50 -5.36 -10.23
C VAL A 274 20.11 -5.86 -9.79
N PHE A 275 19.65 -7.01 -10.30
CA PHE A 275 18.36 -7.60 -9.98
C PHE A 275 18.51 -8.72 -8.95
N VAL A 276 17.52 -8.85 -8.05
CA VAL A 276 17.51 -9.84 -6.95
C VAL A 276 17.60 -11.25 -7.49
N THR A 277 16.78 -11.54 -8.50
CA THR A 277 16.77 -12.83 -9.18
C THR A 277 16.84 -12.63 -10.69
N GLN A 278 17.36 -13.63 -11.40
CA GLN A 278 17.41 -13.61 -12.86
C GLN A 278 16.01 -13.58 -13.50
N LYS A 279 14.96 -13.96 -12.77
CA LYS A 279 13.56 -13.99 -13.25
C LYS A 279 12.74 -12.79 -12.76
N GLY A 280 13.07 -12.22 -11.61
CA GLY A 280 12.33 -11.14 -10.96
C GLY A 280 12.79 -9.77 -11.45
N ASN A 281 11.87 -8.82 -11.55
CA ASN A 281 12.14 -7.48 -12.09
C ASN A 281 12.56 -6.48 -11.02
N VAL A 282 12.80 -6.94 -9.80
CA VAL A 282 13.11 -6.07 -8.68
C VAL A 282 14.60 -5.73 -8.65
N VAL A 283 14.91 -4.44 -8.64
CA VAL A 283 16.28 -3.95 -8.42
C VAL A 283 16.64 -4.20 -6.96
N GLY A 284 17.73 -4.93 -6.77
CA GLY A 284 18.27 -5.27 -5.46
C GLY A 284 19.69 -4.79 -5.26
N GLY A 285 20.30 -5.26 -4.17
CA GLY A 285 21.63 -4.87 -3.75
C GLY A 285 21.64 -3.59 -2.92
N GLY A 286 22.83 -3.03 -2.76
CA GLY A 286 23.09 -1.85 -1.95
C GLY A 286 22.71 -0.52 -2.57
N THR A 287 22.88 0.54 -1.79
CA THR A 287 22.59 1.94 -2.17
C THR A 287 23.26 2.30 -3.51
N TYR A 288 24.53 1.92 -3.68
CA TYR A 288 25.30 2.18 -4.90
C TYR A 288 24.70 1.49 -6.13
N ASN A 289 24.34 0.21 -6.00
CA ASN A 289 23.77 -0.57 -7.11
C ASN A 289 22.41 0.00 -7.53
N VAL A 290 21.57 0.34 -6.55
CA VAL A 290 20.26 0.96 -6.80
C VAL A 290 20.41 2.34 -7.47
N LEU A 291 21.37 3.17 -7.05
CA LEU A 291 21.65 4.45 -7.70
C LEU A 291 22.19 4.29 -9.13
N ASN A 292 23.05 3.30 -9.37
CA ASN A 292 23.53 3.00 -10.73
C ASN A 292 22.39 2.51 -11.63
N ALA A 293 21.50 1.65 -11.11
CA ALA A 293 20.30 1.23 -11.82
C ALA A 293 19.34 2.40 -12.08
N LEU A 294 19.18 3.32 -11.13
CA LEU A 294 18.39 4.54 -11.31
C LEU A 294 18.98 5.43 -12.41
N ALA A 295 20.30 5.60 -12.44
CA ALA A 295 20.97 6.35 -13.51
C ALA A 295 20.72 5.71 -14.89
N ALA A 296 20.76 4.36 -14.98
CA ALA A 296 20.40 3.64 -16.20
C ALA A 296 18.93 3.86 -16.59
N TYR A 297 18.02 3.82 -15.62
CA TYR A 297 16.59 4.06 -15.82
C TYR A 297 16.31 5.45 -16.38
N LEU A 298 16.88 6.49 -15.76
CA LEU A 298 16.71 7.89 -16.15
C LEU A 298 17.28 8.21 -17.53
N ARG A 299 18.23 7.39 -18.03
CA ARG A 299 18.94 7.55 -19.32
C ARG A 299 18.47 6.55 -20.38
N TYR A 300 17.24 6.09 -20.28
CA TYR A 300 16.66 5.13 -21.21
C TYR A 300 16.65 5.68 -22.65
N LEU A 301 17.21 4.93 -23.61
CA LEU A 301 17.40 5.32 -25.04
C LEU A 301 18.60 6.23 -25.35
N GLU A 302 19.50 6.50 -24.39
CA GLU A 302 20.72 7.28 -24.68
C GLU A 302 21.82 6.48 -25.42
N GLY A 303 21.61 5.20 -25.76
CA GLY A 303 22.56 4.38 -26.52
C GLY A 303 23.86 4.13 -25.73
N THR A 304 23.85 3.11 -24.88
CA THR A 304 24.95 2.84 -23.92
C THR A 304 25.70 1.57 -24.28
N ALA A 305 27.04 1.63 -24.24
CA ALA A 305 27.91 0.46 -24.35
C ALA A 305 28.10 -0.29 -23.01
N ARG A 306 27.41 0.13 -21.93
CA ARG A 306 27.49 -0.48 -20.61
C ARG A 306 26.57 -1.68 -20.51
N ASP A 307 27.13 -2.87 -20.33
CA ASP A 307 26.39 -4.12 -20.19
C ASP A 307 25.39 -4.09 -19.01
N ASP A 308 25.75 -3.47 -17.88
CA ASP A 308 24.92 -3.40 -16.67
C ASP A 308 23.67 -2.50 -16.86
N TRP A 309 23.74 -1.53 -17.77
CA TRP A 309 22.59 -0.66 -18.09
C TRP A 309 21.65 -1.30 -19.11
N GLN A 310 22.18 -2.17 -20.00
CA GLN A 310 21.35 -2.89 -20.97
C GLN A 310 20.35 -3.82 -20.29
N GLU A 311 20.77 -4.51 -19.23
CA GLU A 311 19.87 -5.36 -18.44
C GLU A 311 18.71 -4.53 -17.86
N VAL A 312 19.00 -3.36 -17.27
CA VAL A 312 17.95 -2.46 -16.75
C VAL A 312 17.00 -2.00 -17.86
N HIS A 313 17.51 -1.67 -19.04
CA HIS A 313 16.68 -1.26 -20.19
C HIS A 313 15.81 -2.38 -20.75
N GLU A 314 16.26 -3.64 -20.69
CA GLU A 314 15.45 -4.81 -21.03
C GLU A 314 14.34 -5.04 -20.00
N ARG A 315 14.67 -5.02 -18.71
CA ARG A 315 13.70 -5.22 -17.63
C ARG A 315 12.68 -4.09 -17.54
N LEU A 316 13.08 -2.86 -17.83
CA LEU A 316 12.18 -1.71 -17.98
C LEU A 316 11.12 -2.02 -19.02
N ARG A 317 11.52 -2.40 -20.24
CA ARG A 317 10.59 -2.74 -21.33
C ARG A 317 9.65 -3.88 -20.96
N ALA A 318 10.15 -4.91 -20.27
CA ALA A 318 9.33 -6.03 -19.82
C ALA A 318 8.36 -5.65 -18.68
N SER A 319 8.71 -4.66 -17.86
CA SER A 319 7.93 -4.21 -16.70
C SER A 319 6.96 -3.07 -17.00
N GLU A 320 7.04 -2.47 -18.20
CA GLU A 320 6.21 -1.35 -18.63
C GLU A 320 4.81 -1.81 -19.05
N SER A 321 3.97 -2.16 -18.06
CA SER A 321 2.56 -2.54 -18.29
C SER A 321 1.69 -1.36 -18.74
N ARG A 322 2.09 -0.14 -18.38
CA ARG A 322 1.55 1.15 -18.81
C ARG A 322 2.65 2.21 -18.69
N ASN A 323 2.45 3.36 -19.32
CA ASN A 323 3.44 4.43 -19.32
C ASN A 323 3.81 4.85 -17.88
N GLY A 324 5.10 4.73 -17.55
CA GLY A 324 5.70 5.02 -16.25
C GLY A 324 5.57 3.94 -15.18
N ALA A 325 4.85 2.83 -15.42
CA ALA A 325 4.65 1.80 -14.40
C ALA A 325 5.91 0.98 -14.09
N SER A 326 6.87 0.92 -15.02
CA SER A 326 8.15 0.25 -14.77
C SER A 326 8.88 0.79 -13.56
N PHE A 327 8.79 2.10 -13.24
CA PHE A 327 9.56 2.66 -12.14
C PHE A 327 9.23 1.98 -10.80
N ILE A 328 7.94 1.92 -10.45
CA ILE A 328 7.51 1.28 -9.20
C ILE A 328 7.75 -0.24 -9.25
N SER A 329 7.58 -0.88 -10.41
CA SER A 329 7.87 -2.31 -10.56
C SER A 329 9.33 -2.65 -10.27
N LEU A 330 10.26 -1.83 -10.78
CA LEU A 330 11.70 -2.05 -10.64
C LEU A 330 12.23 -1.58 -9.26
N PHE A 331 11.85 -0.39 -8.81
CA PHE A 331 12.44 0.28 -7.65
C PHE A 331 11.54 0.31 -6.40
N GLY A 332 10.27 -0.12 -6.51
CA GLY A 332 9.30 -0.08 -5.41
C GLY A 332 9.76 -0.82 -4.15
N PRO A 333 10.32 -2.04 -4.26
CA PRO A 333 10.89 -2.75 -3.11
C PRO A 333 12.10 -2.05 -2.50
N ALA A 334 13.03 -1.53 -3.30
CA ALA A 334 14.18 -0.77 -2.80
C ALA A 334 13.76 0.52 -2.07
N LEU A 335 12.73 1.21 -2.58
CA LEU A 335 12.09 2.34 -1.89
C LEU A 335 11.40 1.90 -0.59
N SER A 336 10.79 0.72 -0.58
CA SER A 336 10.05 0.19 0.58
C SER A 336 10.95 -0.25 1.72
N LEU A 337 12.19 -0.63 1.42
CA LEU A 337 13.26 -0.94 2.36
C LEU A 337 14.21 0.25 2.60
N GLY A 338 13.90 1.41 2.01
CA GLY A 338 14.71 2.63 2.11
C GLY A 338 16.18 2.42 1.76
N ILE A 339 16.47 1.50 0.84
CA ILE A 339 17.81 1.37 0.24
C ILE A 339 18.14 2.63 -0.58
N ILE A 340 17.10 3.33 -1.04
CA ILE A 340 17.18 4.68 -1.60
C ILE A 340 15.97 5.50 -1.11
N SER A 341 16.15 6.77 -0.75
CA SER A 341 14.99 7.62 -0.42
C SER A 341 14.28 8.17 -1.65
N ARG A 342 12.99 8.47 -1.45
CA ARG A 342 12.18 9.34 -2.31
C ARG A 342 12.91 10.65 -2.66
N ARG A 343 13.50 11.30 -1.65
CA ARG A 343 14.26 12.55 -1.80
C ARG A 343 15.48 12.38 -2.70
N ARG A 344 16.24 11.29 -2.54
CA ARG A 344 17.42 10.99 -3.36
C ARG A 344 17.04 10.72 -4.81
N VAL A 345 16.00 9.92 -5.05
CA VAL A 345 15.48 9.66 -6.40
C VAL A 345 15.10 10.97 -7.09
N HIS A 346 14.30 11.81 -6.44
CA HIS A 346 13.89 13.08 -7.04
C HIS A 346 15.09 13.99 -7.31
N TYR A 347 16.03 14.08 -6.37
CA TYR A 347 17.24 14.89 -6.55
C TYR A 347 18.02 14.46 -7.80
N GLU A 348 18.27 13.17 -7.99
CA GLU A 348 19.00 12.66 -9.16
C GLU A 348 18.20 12.85 -10.46
N ALA A 349 16.88 12.65 -10.45
CA ALA A 349 16.02 12.88 -11.60
C ALA A 349 16.04 14.35 -12.06
N ILE A 350 15.88 15.30 -11.14
CA ILE A 350 15.92 16.74 -11.44
C ILE A 350 17.32 17.20 -11.81
N LYS A 351 18.36 16.66 -11.18
CA LYS A 351 19.75 16.96 -11.55
C LYS A 351 20.03 16.57 -12.99
N TYR A 352 19.67 15.35 -13.38
CA TYR A 352 19.84 14.88 -14.75
C TYR A 352 19.02 15.71 -15.74
N GLU A 353 17.77 16.06 -15.42
CA GLU A 353 16.95 16.93 -16.25
C GLU A 353 17.60 18.32 -16.48
N LYS A 354 18.18 18.91 -15.43
CA LYS A 354 18.89 20.20 -15.52
C LYS A 354 20.16 20.12 -16.35
N GLU A 355 20.99 19.10 -16.14
CA GLU A 355 22.21 18.86 -16.93
C GLU A 355 21.88 18.71 -18.43
N ARG A 356 20.81 17.98 -18.73
CA ARG A 356 20.30 17.81 -20.10
C ARG A 356 19.80 19.12 -20.70
N ASN A 357 18.91 19.85 -19.99
CA ASN A 357 18.36 21.11 -20.46
C ASN A 357 19.43 22.21 -20.61
N GLY A 358 20.52 22.13 -19.84
CA GLY A 358 21.67 23.03 -19.95
C GLY A 358 22.63 22.71 -21.10
N GLY A 359 22.38 21.64 -21.87
CA GLY A 359 23.25 21.23 -22.98
C GLY A 359 24.54 20.52 -22.54
N PHE A 360 24.65 20.11 -21.27
CA PHE A 360 25.80 19.36 -20.76
C PHE A 360 25.75 17.87 -21.15
N LEU A 361 24.60 17.39 -21.64
CA LEU A 361 24.39 16.05 -22.16
C LEU A 361 23.90 16.12 -23.60
N SER A 362 24.10 15.03 -24.36
CA SER A 362 23.66 14.92 -25.76
C SER A 362 22.16 15.27 -25.89
N PRO A 363 21.75 16.09 -26.88
CA PRO A 363 20.34 16.32 -27.16
C PRO A 363 19.66 15.12 -27.84
N PHE A 364 20.43 14.13 -28.29
CA PHE A 364 19.94 12.89 -28.90
C PHE A 364 19.86 11.80 -27.82
N GLY A 365 18.65 11.28 -27.58
CA GLY A 365 18.31 10.41 -26.45
C GLY A 365 17.45 11.18 -25.43
N TYR A 366 16.13 11.10 -25.53
CA TYR A 366 15.20 11.85 -24.67
C TYR A 366 14.36 10.90 -23.82
N SER A 367 14.77 10.73 -22.56
CA SER A 367 14.14 9.80 -21.61
C SER A 367 13.12 10.48 -20.70
N ALA A 368 12.50 11.60 -21.12
CA ALA A 368 11.63 12.37 -20.23
C ALA A 368 10.46 11.58 -19.65
N ALA A 369 9.98 10.54 -20.34
CA ALA A 369 8.99 9.63 -19.79
C ALA A 369 9.50 8.94 -18.51
N THR A 370 10.75 8.46 -18.49
CA THR A 370 11.35 7.82 -17.30
C THR A 370 11.63 8.82 -16.18
N ILE A 371 12.05 10.05 -16.52
CA ILE A 371 12.23 11.13 -15.52
C ILE A 371 10.89 11.46 -14.86
N ALA A 372 9.85 11.70 -15.67
CA ALA A 372 8.51 12.00 -15.20
C ALA A 372 7.96 10.86 -14.33
N ALA A 373 8.11 9.60 -14.78
CA ALA A 373 7.68 8.43 -14.02
C ALA A 373 8.36 8.32 -12.65
N ALA A 374 9.68 8.53 -12.58
CA ALA A 374 10.42 8.50 -11.32
C ALA A 374 9.97 9.62 -10.36
N VAL A 375 9.84 10.84 -10.87
CA VAL A 375 9.41 12.02 -10.09
C VAL A 375 7.97 11.86 -9.59
N GLU A 376 7.02 11.55 -10.47
CA GLU A 376 5.61 11.36 -10.12
C GLU A 376 5.44 10.26 -9.07
N ALA A 377 6.16 9.14 -9.21
CA ALA A 377 6.11 8.03 -8.26
C ALA A 377 6.55 8.45 -6.85
N VAL A 378 7.67 9.15 -6.70
CA VAL A 378 8.19 9.52 -5.37
C VAL A 378 7.42 10.69 -4.76
N CYS A 379 6.93 11.65 -5.56
CA CYS A 379 6.03 12.71 -5.10
C CYS A 379 4.70 12.14 -4.61
N SER A 380 4.11 11.20 -5.35
CA SER A 380 2.88 10.51 -4.94
C SER A 380 3.09 9.74 -3.63
N LYS A 381 4.16 8.94 -3.53
CA LYS A 381 4.47 8.19 -2.30
C LYS A 381 4.69 9.09 -1.09
N GLU A 382 5.31 10.26 -1.28
CA GLU A 382 5.47 11.22 -0.19
C GLU A 382 4.14 11.83 0.24
N TRP A 383 3.28 12.21 -0.71
CA TRP A 383 1.94 12.72 -0.41
C TRP A 383 1.16 11.75 0.47
N TYR A 384 1.08 10.47 0.08
CA TYR A 384 0.33 9.48 0.86
C TYR A 384 0.95 9.21 2.23
N TRP A 385 2.27 9.28 2.37
CA TRP A 385 2.93 9.18 3.68
C TRP A 385 2.61 10.37 4.57
N LEU A 386 2.63 11.60 4.03
CA LEU A 386 2.25 12.81 4.75
C LEU A 386 0.76 12.82 5.13
N LEU A 387 -0.10 12.36 4.23
CA LEU A 387 -1.53 12.21 4.46
C LEU A 387 -1.81 11.20 5.57
N ALA A 388 -1.16 10.03 5.54
CA ALA A 388 -1.25 9.03 6.59
C ALA A 388 -0.81 9.61 7.94
N LEU A 389 0.34 10.28 7.99
CA LEU A 389 0.87 10.89 9.20
C LEU A 389 -0.06 11.98 9.76
N ARG A 390 -0.66 12.80 8.90
CA ARG A 390 -1.65 13.82 9.30
C ARG A 390 -2.88 13.18 9.93
N ASN A 391 -3.43 12.15 9.31
CA ASN A 391 -4.65 11.50 9.79
C ASN A 391 -4.46 10.85 11.16
N GLN A 392 -3.26 10.34 11.45
CA GLN A 392 -2.93 9.78 12.76
C GLN A 392 -3.01 10.81 13.90
N ILE A 393 -2.62 12.06 13.66
CA ILE A 393 -2.63 13.13 14.67
C ILE A 393 -4.06 13.53 15.04
N ASN A 394 -5.01 13.34 14.12
CA ASN A 394 -6.39 13.77 14.27
C ASN A 394 -7.32 12.67 14.84
N ASN A 395 -6.84 11.43 14.99
CA ASN A 395 -7.63 10.32 15.52
C ASN A 395 -7.65 10.34 17.06
N GLY A 396 -8.47 11.23 17.63
CA GLY A 396 -8.84 11.25 19.05
C GLY A 396 -10.21 10.61 19.34
N GLY A 397 -10.68 9.67 18.51
CA GLY A 397 -12.05 9.12 18.54
C GLY A 397 -12.15 7.62 18.84
N ILE A 398 -13.41 7.12 18.92
CA ILE A 398 -13.80 5.72 19.18
C ILE A 398 -13.45 4.80 17.98
N GLU A 399 -13.24 5.36 16.79
CA GLU A 399 -12.78 4.66 15.59
C GLU A 399 -11.25 4.69 15.47
N SER A 400 -10.62 3.52 15.42
CA SER A 400 -9.20 3.44 15.10
C SER A 400 -9.04 3.33 13.58
N THR A 401 -8.90 4.47 12.89
CA THR A 401 -8.40 4.45 11.51
C THR A 401 -6.92 4.06 11.54
N ARG A 402 -6.60 3.01 10.80
CA ARG A 402 -5.30 2.36 10.72
C ARG A 402 -4.81 2.35 9.27
N ILE A 403 -3.51 2.13 9.12
CA ILE A 403 -2.84 2.00 7.82
C ILE A 403 -2.15 0.64 7.82
N TRP A 404 -2.31 -0.10 6.73
CA TRP A 404 -1.61 -1.33 6.43
C TRP A 404 -0.83 -1.16 5.12
N LYS A 405 0.38 -1.72 5.04
CA LYS A 405 1.21 -1.67 3.83
C LYS A 405 1.04 -2.97 3.05
N TRP A 406 0.39 -2.92 1.89
CA TRP A 406 0.21 -4.05 0.99
C TRP A 406 1.03 -3.84 -0.28
N ASN A 407 1.96 -4.76 -0.58
CA ASN A 407 2.85 -4.67 -1.74
C ASN A 407 3.55 -3.30 -1.89
N GLY A 408 3.94 -2.69 -0.76
CA GLY A 408 4.59 -1.38 -0.74
C GLY A 408 3.65 -0.17 -0.84
N PHE A 409 2.33 -0.38 -0.84
CA PHE A 409 1.31 0.66 -0.94
C PHE A 409 0.50 0.82 0.35
N PHE A 410 0.14 2.05 0.70
CA PHE A 410 -0.66 2.31 1.91
C PHE A 410 -2.15 2.07 1.67
N ILE A 411 -2.74 1.22 2.51
CA ILE A 411 -4.16 0.88 2.56
C ILE A 411 -4.74 1.37 3.87
N GLN A 412 -5.75 2.23 3.78
CA GLN A 412 -6.51 2.71 4.93
C GLN A 412 -7.61 1.71 5.29
N TYR A 413 -7.79 1.47 6.59
CA TYR A 413 -8.92 0.70 7.11
C TYR A 413 -9.34 1.20 8.50
N THR A 414 -10.57 0.90 8.89
CA THR A 414 -11.12 1.20 10.23
C THR A 414 -11.44 -0.10 10.94
N VAL A 415 -11.21 -0.14 12.26
CA VAL A 415 -11.56 -1.27 13.13
C VAL A 415 -12.48 -0.80 14.25
N ALA A 416 -13.51 -1.59 14.55
CA ALA A 416 -14.38 -1.43 15.71
C ALA A 416 -14.81 -2.79 16.29
N GLY A 417 -15.07 -2.83 17.59
CA GLY A 417 -15.41 -4.06 18.32
C GLY A 417 -14.17 -4.83 18.78
N GLU A 418 -14.31 -5.58 19.87
CA GLU A 418 -13.21 -6.30 20.54
C GLU A 418 -13.35 -7.82 20.47
N ASP A 419 -14.59 -8.33 20.47
CA ASP A 419 -14.91 -9.76 20.52
C ASP A 419 -16.01 -10.14 19.50
N GLY A 420 -16.11 -11.44 19.22
CA GLY A 420 -17.18 -12.03 18.41
C GLY A 420 -16.80 -12.25 16.93
N PRO A 421 -17.81 -12.55 16.08
CA PRO A 421 -17.63 -12.83 14.65
C PRO A 421 -16.90 -11.72 13.91
N ALA A 422 -16.00 -12.09 13.00
CA ALA A 422 -15.25 -11.16 12.19
C ALA A 422 -16.04 -10.74 10.93
N VAL A 423 -16.21 -9.44 10.71
CA VAL A 423 -16.97 -8.84 9.61
C VAL A 423 -16.08 -7.88 8.84
N LEU A 424 -16.00 -8.03 7.52
CA LEU A 424 -15.22 -7.14 6.65
C LEU A 424 -16.14 -6.44 5.64
N LEU A 425 -16.21 -5.11 5.74
CA LEU A 425 -17.00 -4.22 4.90
C LEU A 425 -16.15 -3.69 3.73
N VAL A 426 -16.68 -3.84 2.52
CA VAL A 426 -15.99 -3.50 1.25
C VAL A 426 -16.85 -2.55 0.42
N HIS A 427 -16.31 -1.37 0.12
CA HIS A 427 -17.07 -0.29 -0.52
C HIS A 427 -17.18 -0.43 -2.05
N GLY A 428 -18.07 0.39 -2.64
CA GLY A 428 -18.28 0.50 -4.09
C GLY A 428 -17.25 1.37 -4.83
N PHE A 429 -17.34 1.44 -6.16
CA PHE A 429 -16.42 2.29 -6.95
C PHE A 429 -16.63 3.77 -6.63
N GLY A 430 -15.55 4.50 -6.35
CA GLY A 430 -15.60 5.93 -6.01
C GLY A 430 -15.98 6.23 -4.55
N ALA A 431 -16.20 5.19 -3.74
CA ALA A 431 -16.44 5.30 -2.30
C ALA A 431 -15.16 5.00 -1.48
N PHE A 432 -15.32 4.82 -0.16
CA PHE A 432 -14.25 4.57 0.82
C PHE A 432 -14.84 3.94 2.08
N ALA A 433 -14.00 3.46 3.01
CA ALA A 433 -14.44 2.76 4.23
C ALA A 433 -15.45 3.57 5.06
N GLU A 434 -15.23 4.88 5.20
CA GLU A 434 -16.10 5.77 5.98
C GLU A 434 -17.52 5.93 5.37
N HIS A 435 -17.78 5.37 4.18
CA HIS A 435 -19.13 5.26 3.63
C HIS A 435 -20.00 4.25 4.41
N TYR A 436 -19.39 3.39 5.22
CA TYR A 436 -20.06 2.51 6.19
C TYR A 436 -20.19 3.14 7.60
N ARG A 437 -20.11 4.47 7.72
CA ARG A 437 -20.11 5.24 9.00
C ARG A 437 -21.15 4.80 10.03
N ASP A 438 -22.37 4.44 9.63
CA ASP A 438 -23.41 3.97 10.55
C ASP A 438 -23.50 2.44 10.67
N ASN A 439 -22.75 1.70 9.87
CA ASN A 439 -22.68 0.24 9.93
C ASN A 439 -21.56 -0.21 10.88
N ILE A 440 -20.38 0.41 10.80
CA ILE A 440 -19.19 0.00 11.56
C ILE A 440 -19.49 -0.13 13.06
N HIS A 441 -19.98 0.95 13.68
CA HIS A 441 -20.28 0.94 15.11
C HIS A 441 -21.56 0.19 15.47
N SER A 442 -22.56 0.17 14.60
CA SER A 442 -23.81 -0.55 14.85
C SER A 442 -23.57 -2.06 14.92
N LEU A 443 -22.83 -2.60 13.93
CA LEU A 443 -22.43 -4.00 13.89
C LEU A 443 -21.48 -4.35 15.05
N ALA A 444 -20.55 -3.45 15.40
CA ALA A 444 -19.67 -3.66 16.55
C ALA A 444 -20.45 -3.73 17.88
N ARG A 445 -21.40 -2.82 18.10
CA ARG A 445 -22.29 -2.83 19.29
C ARG A 445 -23.18 -4.08 19.36
N ALA A 446 -23.46 -4.70 18.21
CA ALA A 446 -24.17 -5.97 18.14
C ALA A 446 -23.29 -7.20 18.47
N GLY A 447 -22.03 -7.00 18.92
CA GLY A 447 -21.14 -8.06 19.36
C GLY A 447 -20.27 -8.67 18.26
N ASN A 448 -19.92 -7.88 17.25
CA ASN A 448 -19.03 -8.31 16.16
C ASN A 448 -17.71 -7.53 16.20
N ARG A 449 -16.66 -8.10 15.63
CA ARG A 449 -15.44 -7.37 15.26
C ARG A 449 -15.54 -6.95 13.80
N VAL A 450 -15.43 -5.66 13.54
CA VAL A 450 -15.74 -5.06 12.24
C VAL A 450 -14.52 -4.36 11.69
N TRP A 451 -14.15 -4.71 10.47
CA TRP A 451 -13.18 -4.02 9.65
C TRP A 451 -13.89 -3.37 8.47
N ALA A 452 -13.56 -2.12 8.15
CA ALA A 452 -13.97 -1.47 6.91
C ALA A 452 -12.72 -1.04 6.16
N ILE A 453 -12.52 -1.56 4.94
CA ILE A 453 -11.31 -1.33 4.15
C ILE A 453 -11.57 -0.34 3.03
N THR A 454 -10.64 0.60 2.83
CA THR A 454 -10.58 1.45 1.64
C THR A 454 -9.67 0.78 0.60
N LEU A 455 -10.24 0.28 -0.49
CA LEU A 455 -9.52 -0.44 -1.54
C LEU A 455 -8.39 0.42 -2.15
N LEU A 456 -7.33 -0.24 -2.64
CA LEU A 456 -6.28 0.42 -3.42
C LEU A 456 -6.89 1.19 -4.59
N GLY A 457 -6.50 2.45 -4.78
CA GLY A 457 -7.10 3.32 -5.80
C GLY A 457 -8.20 4.27 -5.28
N PHE A 458 -8.65 4.13 -4.03
CA PHE A 458 -9.80 4.88 -3.50
C PHE A 458 -9.52 5.58 -2.18
N GLY A 459 -10.42 6.49 -1.78
CA GLY A 459 -10.35 7.24 -0.52
C GLY A 459 -8.97 7.81 -0.23
N LYS A 460 -8.44 7.53 0.97
CA LYS A 460 -7.07 7.92 1.37
C LYS A 460 -6.05 6.78 1.20
N SER A 461 -6.45 5.65 0.63
CA SER A 461 -5.51 4.62 0.19
C SER A 461 -4.73 5.11 -1.03
N GLU A 462 -3.51 4.59 -1.18
CA GLU A 462 -2.61 4.95 -2.26
C GLU A 462 -3.22 4.59 -3.63
N LYS A 463 -2.97 5.43 -4.64
CA LYS A 463 -3.44 5.25 -6.01
C LYS A 463 -2.23 5.08 -6.95
N PRO A 464 -1.45 3.98 -6.82
CA PRO A 464 -0.23 3.81 -7.59
C PRO A 464 -0.50 3.61 -9.08
N ASN A 465 0.53 3.81 -9.90
CA ASN A 465 0.49 3.57 -11.34
C ASN A 465 0.56 2.06 -11.66
N VAL A 466 -0.53 1.34 -11.40
CA VAL A 466 -0.67 -0.11 -11.61
C VAL A 466 -1.90 -0.41 -12.47
N VAL A 467 -2.00 -1.62 -13.01
CA VAL A 467 -3.20 -2.07 -13.72
C VAL A 467 -4.26 -2.50 -12.70
N TYR A 468 -5.29 -1.67 -12.50
CA TYR A 468 -6.42 -1.99 -11.63
C TYR A 468 -7.36 -3.00 -12.27
N THR A 469 -7.68 -4.06 -11.51
CA THR A 469 -8.57 -5.13 -11.94
C THR A 469 -9.36 -5.65 -10.75
N GLU A 470 -10.50 -6.27 -11.01
CA GLU A 470 -11.31 -6.98 -10.02
C GLU A 470 -10.50 -8.06 -9.28
N LEU A 471 -9.53 -8.69 -9.96
CA LEU A 471 -8.66 -9.72 -9.39
C LEU A 471 -7.60 -9.13 -8.46
N LEU A 472 -7.02 -7.97 -8.83
CA LEU A 472 -6.09 -7.23 -7.97
C LEU A 472 -6.77 -6.87 -6.64
N TRP A 473 -8.01 -6.37 -6.69
CA TRP A 473 -8.75 -6.04 -5.48
C TRP A 473 -9.16 -7.30 -4.69
N ALA A 474 -9.47 -8.41 -5.36
CA ALA A 474 -9.74 -9.67 -4.68
C ALA A 474 -8.50 -10.22 -3.95
N GLU A 475 -7.32 -10.12 -4.57
CA GLU A 475 -6.03 -10.49 -3.95
C GLU A 475 -5.69 -9.57 -2.77
N LEU A 476 -5.98 -8.26 -2.88
CA LEU A 476 -5.87 -7.33 -1.75
C LEU A 476 -6.79 -7.73 -0.59
N LEU A 477 -8.04 -8.12 -0.84
CA LEU A 477 -8.94 -8.58 0.21
C LEU A 477 -8.47 -9.91 0.83
N ARG A 478 -8.03 -10.86 0.00
CA ARG A 478 -7.42 -12.12 0.48
C ARG A 478 -6.28 -11.83 1.44
N ASP A 479 -5.33 -11.01 1.02
CA ASP A 479 -4.14 -10.70 1.82
C ASP A 479 -4.52 -9.92 3.08
N PHE A 480 -5.50 -9.01 3.00
CA PHE A 480 -6.01 -8.31 4.18
C PHE A 480 -6.63 -9.27 5.21
N ILE A 481 -7.42 -10.25 4.76
CA ILE A 481 -7.99 -11.27 5.66
C ILE A 481 -6.88 -12.09 6.31
N VAL A 482 -5.84 -12.48 5.56
CA VAL A 482 -4.73 -13.26 6.11
C VAL A 482 -3.85 -12.44 7.07
N ASP A 483 -3.47 -11.22 6.67
CA ASP A 483 -2.45 -10.41 7.36
C ASP A 483 -3.00 -9.57 8.50
N VAL A 484 -4.21 -9.04 8.34
CA VAL A 484 -4.80 -8.07 9.27
C VAL A 484 -5.89 -8.70 10.13
N VAL A 485 -6.79 -9.49 9.54
CA VAL A 485 -7.89 -10.12 10.29
C VAL A 485 -7.41 -11.39 11.00
N GLY A 486 -6.69 -12.26 10.29
CA GLY A 486 -6.08 -13.48 10.81
C GLY A 486 -7.04 -14.66 10.99
N GLU A 487 -8.26 -14.58 10.46
CA GLU A 487 -9.29 -15.63 10.56
C GLU A 487 -10.37 -15.50 9.46
N PRO A 488 -11.22 -16.53 9.21
CA PRO A 488 -12.32 -16.42 8.25
C PRO A 488 -13.37 -15.36 8.64
N VAL A 489 -13.87 -14.62 7.64
CA VAL A 489 -14.75 -13.46 7.86
C VAL A 489 -16.13 -13.60 7.20
N HIS A 490 -17.12 -12.87 7.72
CA HIS A 490 -18.32 -12.48 6.98
C HIS A 490 -17.99 -11.28 6.09
N LEU A 491 -18.04 -11.46 4.77
CA LEU A 491 -17.79 -10.37 3.82
C LEU A 491 -19.08 -9.62 3.51
N VAL A 492 -19.04 -8.30 3.53
CA VAL A 492 -20.16 -7.44 3.13
C VAL A 492 -19.65 -6.49 2.06
N GLY A 493 -20.22 -6.55 0.86
CA GLY A 493 -19.78 -5.75 -0.27
C GLY A 493 -20.91 -4.98 -0.93
N ASN A 494 -20.69 -3.69 -1.20
CA ASN A 494 -21.61 -2.87 -1.99
C ASN A 494 -21.13 -2.69 -3.43
N SER A 495 -22.03 -2.79 -4.42
CA SER A 495 -21.71 -2.51 -5.82
C SER A 495 -20.53 -3.36 -6.30
N ILE A 496 -19.47 -2.74 -6.84
CA ILE A 496 -18.23 -3.43 -7.22
C ILE A 496 -17.61 -4.23 -6.06
N GLY A 497 -17.73 -3.74 -4.82
CA GLY A 497 -17.27 -4.44 -3.62
C GLY A 497 -18.00 -5.77 -3.43
N GLY A 498 -19.29 -5.82 -3.75
CA GLY A 498 -20.10 -7.04 -3.78
C GLY A 498 -19.54 -8.08 -4.76
N TYR A 499 -19.17 -7.63 -5.95
CA TYR A 499 -18.57 -8.50 -6.97
C TYR A 499 -17.19 -9.03 -6.54
N ILE A 500 -16.36 -8.18 -5.95
CA ILE A 500 -15.02 -8.56 -5.48
C ILE A 500 -15.12 -9.58 -4.33
N VAL A 501 -16.04 -9.41 -3.37
CA VAL A 501 -16.22 -10.40 -2.30
C VAL A 501 -16.76 -11.73 -2.82
N ALA A 502 -17.56 -11.72 -3.89
CA ALA A 502 -18.00 -12.94 -4.57
C ALA A 502 -16.82 -13.68 -5.24
N ILE A 503 -15.85 -12.95 -5.83
CA ILE A 503 -14.60 -13.55 -6.33
C ILE A 503 -13.83 -14.19 -5.18
N VAL A 504 -13.65 -13.49 -4.05
CA VAL A 504 -12.93 -14.04 -2.89
C VAL A 504 -13.60 -15.31 -2.39
N ALA A 505 -14.93 -15.32 -2.26
CA ALA A 505 -15.68 -16.50 -1.84
C ALA A 505 -15.55 -17.68 -2.83
N ARG A 506 -15.45 -17.40 -4.14
CA ARG A 506 -15.29 -18.41 -5.18
C ARG A 506 -13.90 -19.04 -5.21
N VAL A 507 -12.87 -18.22 -5.01
CA VAL A 507 -11.45 -18.59 -5.19
C VAL A 507 -10.84 -19.08 -3.87
N TRP A 508 -11.17 -18.44 -2.75
CA TRP A 508 -10.60 -18.71 -1.43
C TRP A 508 -11.71 -18.88 -0.38
N SER A 509 -12.63 -19.81 -0.63
CA SER A 509 -13.80 -20.07 0.23
C SER A 509 -13.46 -20.35 1.70
N VAL A 510 -12.27 -20.88 2.00
CA VAL A 510 -11.77 -21.10 3.37
C VAL A 510 -11.62 -19.82 4.18
N LEU A 511 -11.46 -18.66 3.52
CA LEU A 511 -11.37 -17.35 4.15
C LEU A 511 -12.75 -16.76 4.48
N VAL A 512 -13.84 -17.41 4.07
CA VAL A 512 -15.18 -16.81 4.04
C VAL A 512 -16.20 -17.64 4.81
N LYS A 513 -16.78 -17.05 5.85
CA LYS A 513 -17.90 -17.62 6.61
C LYS A 513 -19.22 -17.44 5.87
N SER A 514 -19.46 -16.24 5.34
CA SER A 514 -20.59 -15.91 4.45
C SER A 514 -20.31 -14.65 3.65
N ILE A 515 -21.13 -14.39 2.63
CA ILE A 515 -21.11 -13.11 1.91
C ILE A 515 -22.48 -12.41 1.95
N VAL A 516 -22.44 -11.07 2.05
CA VAL A 516 -23.60 -10.18 1.92
C VAL A 516 -23.36 -9.25 0.74
N LEU A 517 -24.24 -9.33 -0.26
CA LEU A 517 -24.16 -8.58 -1.50
C LEU A 517 -25.19 -7.45 -1.49
N ILE A 518 -24.74 -6.19 -1.37
CA ILE A 518 -25.61 -5.01 -1.30
C ILE A 518 -25.60 -4.29 -2.65
N ASN A 519 -26.68 -4.37 -3.42
CA ASN A 519 -26.75 -3.83 -4.79
C ASN A 519 -25.49 -4.17 -5.61
N SER A 520 -25.08 -5.45 -5.59
CA SER A 520 -23.81 -5.88 -6.15
C SER A 520 -23.72 -5.65 -7.66
N ALA A 521 -22.51 -5.33 -8.12
CA ALA A 521 -22.18 -5.40 -9.53
C ALA A 521 -22.08 -6.86 -10.00
N GLY A 522 -21.97 -7.04 -11.32
CA GLY A 522 -21.87 -8.34 -11.97
C GLY A 522 -23.18 -8.73 -12.65
N ASN A 523 -23.07 -9.21 -13.89
CA ASN A 523 -24.24 -9.63 -14.65
C ASN A 523 -24.68 -11.03 -14.20
N ILE A 524 -25.98 -11.31 -14.30
CA ILE A 524 -26.53 -12.66 -14.13
C ILE A 524 -26.93 -13.14 -15.52
N ILE A 525 -26.45 -14.30 -15.91
CA ILE A 525 -26.81 -14.90 -17.20
C ILE A 525 -27.60 -16.19 -17.00
N PRO A 526 -28.56 -16.52 -17.88
CA PRO A 526 -29.23 -17.81 -17.84
C PRO A 526 -28.22 -18.97 -17.91
N ARG A 527 -28.41 -20.01 -17.10
CA ARG A 527 -27.48 -21.15 -17.06
C ARG A 527 -27.32 -21.87 -18.41
N ASN A 528 -28.34 -21.78 -19.28
CA ASN A 528 -28.33 -22.39 -20.61
C ASN A 528 -27.54 -21.58 -21.66
N THR A 529 -27.06 -20.38 -21.31
CA THR A 529 -26.24 -19.58 -22.22
C THR A 529 -24.78 -20.01 -22.13
N SER A 530 -24.31 -20.78 -23.10
CA SER A 530 -22.89 -21.11 -23.29
C SER A 530 -22.13 -19.92 -23.86
N LYS A 531 -21.97 -18.83 -23.08
CA LYS A 531 -20.96 -17.83 -23.42
C LYS A 531 -19.60 -18.41 -22.99
N PRO A 532 -18.60 -18.49 -23.88
CA PRO A 532 -17.26 -18.84 -23.44
C PRO A 532 -16.83 -17.79 -22.43
N LEU A 533 -16.52 -18.24 -21.21
CA LEU A 533 -15.88 -17.39 -20.22
C LEU A 533 -14.57 -16.92 -20.84
N SER A 534 -14.49 -15.64 -21.17
CA SER A 534 -13.30 -15.04 -21.77
C SER A 534 -12.48 -14.40 -20.65
N MET A 535 -11.27 -14.90 -20.48
CA MET A 535 -10.25 -14.14 -19.76
C MET A 535 -9.95 -12.88 -20.57
N PRO A 536 -9.91 -11.70 -19.94
CA PRO A 536 -9.65 -10.46 -20.66
C PRO A 536 -8.26 -10.51 -21.32
N SER A 537 -8.21 -10.40 -22.64
CA SER A 537 -6.96 -10.22 -23.40
C SER A 537 -6.53 -8.76 -23.34
N ASP A 538 -5.21 -8.54 -23.25
CA ASP A 538 -4.47 -7.27 -23.32
C ASP A 538 -5.23 -6.04 -22.79
N ARG A 539 -5.11 -5.79 -21.48
CA ARG A 539 -5.65 -4.60 -20.78
C ARG A 539 -4.82 -3.34 -21.04
N GLN A 540 -4.20 -3.25 -22.21
CA GLN A 540 -3.26 -2.18 -22.55
C GLN A 540 -4.01 -0.85 -22.69
N THR A 541 -3.59 0.16 -21.94
CA THR A 541 -4.21 1.48 -21.95
C THR A 541 -3.96 2.17 -23.28
N SER A 542 -5.02 2.41 -24.06
CA SER A 542 -4.93 3.17 -25.30
C SER A 542 -4.88 4.68 -25.03
N GLY A 543 -4.32 5.47 -25.96
CA GLY A 543 -4.36 6.94 -25.86
C GLY A 543 -5.77 7.52 -25.77
N ALA A 544 -6.77 6.82 -26.34
CA ALA A 544 -8.18 7.20 -26.21
C ALA A 544 -8.71 6.98 -24.79
N THR A 545 -8.30 5.89 -24.12
CA THR A 545 -8.65 5.62 -22.72
C THR A 545 -8.12 6.70 -21.79
N TRP A 546 -6.87 7.14 -22.00
CA TRP A 546 -6.26 8.24 -21.25
C TRP A 546 -7.01 9.57 -21.43
N LEU A 547 -7.39 9.92 -22.66
CA LEU A 547 -8.15 11.15 -22.91
C LEU A 547 -9.56 11.06 -22.31
N GLY A 548 -10.20 9.89 -22.45
CA GLY A 548 -11.52 9.60 -21.90
C GLY A 548 -11.56 9.73 -20.38
N SER A 549 -10.55 9.25 -19.66
CA SER A 549 -10.48 9.34 -18.19
C SER A 549 -10.36 10.78 -17.69
N ARG A 550 -9.67 11.66 -18.43
CA ARG A 550 -9.59 13.10 -18.11
C ARG A 550 -10.93 13.81 -18.28
N ILE A 551 -11.62 13.54 -19.38
CA ILE A 551 -12.97 14.08 -19.64
C ILE A 551 -13.94 13.57 -18.57
N LEU A 552 -13.88 12.28 -18.25
CA LEU A 552 -14.68 11.66 -17.21
C LEU A 552 -14.41 12.28 -15.84
N LEU A 553 -13.15 12.45 -15.44
CA LEU A 553 -12.79 13.10 -14.18
C LEU A 553 -13.38 14.51 -14.08
N TYR A 554 -13.24 15.29 -15.15
CA TYR A 554 -13.79 16.65 -15.21
C TYR A 554 -15.32 16.64 -15.06
N PHE A 555 -16.01 15.77 -15.79
CA PHE A 555 -17.46 15.60 -15.70
C PHE A 555 -17.89 15.18 -14.28
N LEU A 556 -17.22 14.19 -13.69
CA LEU A 556 -17.51 13.68 -12.36
C LEU A 556 -17.34 14.80 -11.32
N ARG A 557 -16.23 15.55 -11.33
CA ARG A 557 -16.01 16.67 -10.40
C ARG A 557 -17.09 17.74 -10.50
N LEU A 558 -17.55 18.08 -11.71
CA LEU A 558 -18.61 19.07 -11.91
C LEU A 558 -19.98 18.59 -11.43
N LYS A 559 -20.28 17.29 -11.59
CA LYS A 559 -21.62 16.73 -11.39
C LYS A 559 -21.75 15.84 -10.15
N ILE A 560 -20.70 15.73 -9.34
CA ILE A 560 -20.65 14.79 -8.21
C ILE A 560 -21.85 14.92 -7.26
N LYS A 561 -22.24 16.15 -6.90
CA LYS A 561 -23.37 16.39 -5.99
C LYS A 561 -24.69 15.86 -6.58
N GLU A 562 -24.91 16.07 -7.88
CA GLU A 562 -26.10 15.56 -8.57
C GLU A 562 -26.06 14.03 -8.70
N ILE A 563 -24.91 13.47 -9.05
CA ILE A 563 -24.73 12.02 -9.22
C ILE A 563 -24.93 11.30 -7.89
N VAL A 564 -24.25 11.75 -6.83
CA VAL A 564 -24.36 11.15 -5.50
C VAL A 564 -25.79 11.27 -5.02
N LYS A 565 -26.44 12.43 -5.08
CA LYS A 565 -27.84 12.57 -4.63
C LYS A 565 -28.82 11.67 -5.37
N LYS A 566 -28.60 11.40 -6.67
CA LYS A 566 -29.44 10.44 -7.42
C LYS A 566 -29.36 9.04 -6.83
N CYS A 567 -28.22 8.63 -6.29
CA CYS A 567 -28.04 7.33 -5.63
C CYS A 567 -28.84 7.17 -4.31
N TYR A 568 -29.43 8.24 -3.78
CA TYR A 568 -30.20 8.27 -2.52
C TYR A 568 -31.61 8.84 -2.74
N PRO A 569 -32.48 8.15 -3.50
CA PRO A 569 -33.81 8.64 -3.84
C PRO A 569 -34.81 8.62 -2.67
N VAL A 570 -34.53 7.90 -1.58
CA VAL A 570 -35.40 7.74 -0.41
C VAL A 570 -35.00 8.69 0.72
N LYS A 571 -33.70 8.75 1.05
CA LYS A 571 -33.14 9.64 2.07
C LYS A 571 -32.00 10.49 1.51
N GLY A 572 -32.36 11.44 0.64
CA GLY A 572 -31.41 12.29 -0.08
C GLY A 572 -30.54 13.19 0.82
N GLU A 573 -30.91 13.39 2.08
CA GLU A 573 -30.12 14.09 3.10
C GLU A 573 -28.86 13.32 3.52
N ARG A 574 -28.82 12.01 3.31
CA ARG A 574 -27.66 11.15 3.59
C ARG A 574 -26.50 11.39 2.62
N ALA A 575 -26.82 11.79 1.40
CA ALA A 575 -25.87 12.39 0.45
C ALA A 575 -25.49 13.82 0.89
N ASP A 576 -24.92 13.92 2.08
CA ASP A 576 -24.55 15.16 2.75
C ASP A 576 -23.29 15.80 2.16
N ASP A 577 -23.01 17.03 2.57
CA ASP A 577 -21.88 17.78 2.05
C ASP A 577 -20.54 17.17 2.52
N TRP A 578 -20.48 16.48 3.66
CA TRP A 578 -19.24 15.82 4.09
C TRP A 578 -18.85 14.69 3.14
N LEU A 579 -19.79 13.80 2.80
CA LEU A 579 -19.57 12.68 1.88
C LEU A 579 -19.14 13.18 0.51
N ILE A 580 -19.86 14.18 -0.01
CA ILE A 580 -19.56 14.79 -1.32
C ILE A 580 -18.18 15.44 -1.32
N ASN A 581 -17.82 16.17 -0.26
CA ASN A 581 -16.52 16.84 -0.15
C ASN A 581 -15.36 15.85 -0.04
N GLU A 582 -15.54 14.73 0.68
CA GLU A 582 -14.51 13.69 0.78
C GLU A 582 -14.31 12.97 -0.56
N MET A 583 -15.38 12.70 -1.32
CA MET A 583 -15.26 12.18 -2.69
C MET A 583 -14.55 13.18 -3.62
N LEU A 584 -14.84 14.48 -3.51
CA LEU A 584 -14.14 15.53 -4.25
C LEU A 584 -12.65 15.58 -3.89
N ARG A 585 -12.31 15.53 -2.60
CA ARG A 585 -10.92 15.48 -2.12
C ARG A 585 -10.17 14.28 -2.69
N ALA A 586 -10.76 13.09 -2.62
CA ALA A 586 -10.17 11.87 -3.16
C ALA A 586 -9.97 11.95 -4.68
N SER A 587 -10.87 12.67 -5.38
CA SER A 587 -10.74 12.90 -6.82
C SER A 587 -9.55 13.79 -7.20
N SER A 588 -8.98 14.54 -6.25
CA SER A 588 -7.80 15.39 -6.43
C SER A 588 -6.48 14.68 -6.15
N ASP A 589 -6.50 13.48 -5.59
CA ASP A 589 -5.28 12.76 -5.24
C ASP A 589 -4.47 12.31 -6.48
N PRO A 590 -3.13 12.23 -6.36
CA PRO A 590 -2.29 11.75 -7.45
C PRO A 590 -2.63 10.29 -7.76
N GLY A 591 -2.70 9.96 -9.05
CA GLY A 591 -3.06 8.63 -9.55
C GLY A 591 -4.54 8.40 -9.82
N VAL A 592 -5.44 9.35 -9.55
CA VAL A 592 -6.88 9.20 -9.82
C VAL A 592 -7.21 8.85 -11.28
N LEU A 593 -6.47 9.41 -12.24
CA LEU A 593 -6.67 9.14 -13.67
C LEU A 593 -6.40 7.67 -14.00
N VAL A 594 -5.36 7.10 -13.37
CA VAL A 594 -4.95 5.69 -13.53
C VAL A 594 -6.08 4.75 -13.09
N VAL A 595 -6.80 5.12 -12.03
CA VAL A 595 -7.96 4.38 -11.52
C VAL A 595 -9.16 4.55 -12.45
N LEU A 596 -9.43 5.77 -12.95
CA LEU A 596 -10.55 6.02 -13.87
C LEU A 596 -10.36 5.38 -15.24
N GLU A 597 -9.12 5.23 -15.72
CA GLU A 597 -8.82 4.46 -16.93
C GLU A 597 -9.31 3.01 -16.81
N SER A 598 -9.26 2.45 -15.60
CA SER A 598 -9.74 1.08 -15.37
C SER A 598 -11.21 0.90 -15.68
N ILE A 599 -12.05 1.95 -15.61
CA ILE A 599 -13.47 1.88 -15.97
C ILE A 599 -13.66 1.43 -17.43
N PHE A 600 -12.78 1.87 -18.32
CA PHE A 600 -12.89 1.55 -19.75
C PHE A 600 -12.38 0.15 -20.09
N SER A 601 -11.52 -0.42 -19.25
CA SER A 601 -11.04 -1.80 -19.37
C SER A 601 -11.69 -2.76 -18.37
N PHE A 602 -12.64 -2.24 -17.58
CA PHE A 602 -13.33 -3.00 -16.55
C PHE A 602 -14.23 -4.03 -17.20
N ASN A 603 -13.91 -5.30 -17.01
CA ASN A 603 -14.67 -6.40 -17.58
C ASN A 603 -15.09 -7.35 -16.47
N LEU A 604 -16.37 -7.27 -16.08
CA LEU A 604 -17.02 -8.18 -15.15
C LEU A 604 -17.34 -9.51 -15.87
N SER A 605 -16.29 -10.15 -16.41
CA SER A 605 -16.40 -11.26 -17.36
C SER A 605 -17.06 -12.50 -16.76
N ILE A 606 -16.99 -12.67 -15.43
CA ILE A 606 -17.54 -13.83 -14.74
C ILE A 606 -18.92 -13.44 -14.20
N PRO A 607 -20.00 -14.09 -14.66
CA PRO A 607 -21.33 -13.78 -14.18
C PRO A 607 -21.47 -14.07 -12.68
N LEU A 608 -22.24 -13.25 -11.97
CA LEU A 608 -22.36 -13.31 -10.52
C LEU A 608 -22.91 -14.66 -10.04
N ASN A 609 -23.84 -15.26 -10.78
CA ASN A 609 -24.41 -16.57 -10.45
C ASN A 609 -23.38 -17.72 -10.49
N TYR A 610 -22.27 -17.58 -11.23
CA TYR A 610 -21.17 -18.56 -11.24
C TYR A 610 -20.19 -18.33 -10.09
N LEU A 611 -20.03 -17.09 -9.64
CA LEU A 611 -19.16 -16.76 -8.50
C LEU A 611 -19.75 -17.27 -7.18
N VAL A 612 -21.08 -17.23 -7.05
CA VAL A 612 -21.76 -17.63 -5.80
C VAL A 612 -22.17 -19.10 -5.74
N GLU A 613 -21.96 -19.88 -6.81
CA GLU A 613 -22.46 -21.25 -6.94
C GLU A 613 -21.94 -22.19 -5.84
N ASP A 614 -20.64 -22.12 -5.54
CA ASP A 614 -19.98 -22.98 -4.56
C ASP A 614 -20.28 -22.56 -3.10
N VAL A 615 -20.89 -21.39 -2.88
CA VAL A 615 -21.15 -20.81 -1.55
C VAL A 615 -22.62 -20.44 -1.34
N LYS A 616 -23.52 -20.93 -2.18
CA LYS A 616 -24.92 -20.47 -2.29
C LYS A 616 -25.72 -20.44 -0.98
N GLU A 617 -25.48 -21.39 -0.07
CA GLU A 617 -26.16 -21.48 1.23
C GLU A 617 -25.67 -20.41 2.24
N LYS A 618 -24.59 -19.72 1.90
CA LYS A 618 -23.91 -18.67 2.69
C LYS A 618 -24.00 -17.29 2.02
N VAL A 619 -25.02 -17.06 1.21
CA VAL A 619 -25.21 -15.81 0.45
C VAL A 619 -26.50 -15.11 0.86
N LEU A 620 -26.34 -13.88 1.35
CA LEU A 620 -27.42 -12.91 1.52
C LEU A 620 -27.30 -11.81 0.47
N ILE A 621 -28.40 -11.46 -0.17
CA ILE A 621 -28.50 -10.34 -1.11
C ILE A 621 -29.44 -9.30 -0.54
N ILE A 622 -28.97 -8.06 -0.45
CA ILE A 622 -29.78 -6.90 -0.09
C ILE A 622 -29.89 -6.03 -1.34
N GLN A 623 -31.11 -5.84 -1.84
CA GLN A 623 -31.37 -5.05 -3.05
C GLN A 623 -32.22 -3.83 -2.70
N GLY A 624 -31.68 -2.63 -2.92
CA GLY A 624 -32.45 -1.40 -2.97
C GLY A 624 -33.28 -1.34 -4.24
N MET A 625 -34.60 -1.31 -4.12
CA MET A 625 -35.53 -1.42 -5.25
C MET A 625 -35.69 -0.12 -6.07
N LYS A 626 -35.14 1.00 -5.58
CA LYS A 626 -35.11 2.29 -6.27
C LYS A 626 -33.70 2.64 -6.78
N ASP A 627 -32.83 1.64 -6.98
CA ASP A 627 -31.48 1.86 -7.51
C ASP A 627 -31.53 2.54 -8.89
N PRO A 628 -30.95 3.75 -9.05
CA PRO A 628 -30.92 4.43 -10.35
C PRO A 628 -29.87 3.87 -11.33
N ILE A 629 -28.96 3.00 -10.86
CA ILE A 629 -27.85 2.46 -11.64
C ILE A 629 -28.21 1.13 -12.30
N SER A 630 -29.08 0.33 -11.67
CA SER A 630 -29.47 -1.00 -12.15
C SER A 630 -30.98 -1.21 -12.09
N ASP A 631 -31.53 -1.98 -13.06
CA ASP A 631 -32.93 -2.39 -13.02
C ASP A 631 -33.12 -3.45 -11.93
N SER A 632 -33.53 -3.00 -10.75
CA SER A 632 -33.66 -3.84 -9.56
C SER A 632 -34.71 -4.95 -9.74
N ASN A 633 -35.80 -4.69 -10.48
CA ASN A 633 -36.83 -5.70 -10.72
C ASN A 633 -36.30 -6.83 -11.62
N ALA A 634 -35.61 -6.46 -12.70
CA ALA A 634 -34.98 -7.43 -13.58
C ALA A 634 -33.88 -8.22 -12.84
N THR A 635 -33.02 -7.54 -12.07
CA THR A 635 -31.95 -8.18 -11.31
C THR A 635 -32.49 -9.18 -10.28
N VAL A 636 -33.49 -8.80 -9.48
CA VAL A 636 -34.10 -9.70 -8.48
C VAL A 636 -34.77 -10.90 -9.16
N SER A 637 -35.44 -10.68 -10.29
CA SER A 637 -36.06 -11.77 -11.06
C SER A 637 -35.01 -12.77 -11.54
N MET A 638 -33.91 -12.29 -12.13
CA MET A 638 -32.78 -13.12 -12.57
C MET A 638 -32.09 -13.86 -11.43
N LEU A 639 -31.95 -13.22 -10.26
CA LEU A 639 -31.40 -13.86 -9.06
C LEU A 639 -32.30 -15.00 -8.59
N LYS A 640 -33.61 -14.78 -8.50
CA LYS A 640 -34.59 -15.80 -8.08
C LYS A 640 -34.62 -16.98 -9.06
N GLU A 641 -34.40 -16.74 -10.35
CA GLU A 641 -34.44 -17.77 -11.39
C GLU A 641 -33.13 -18.57 -11.51
N HIS A 642 -31.97 -17.97 -11.23
CA HIS A 642 -30.67 -18.55 -11.57
C HIS A 642 -29.69 -18.72 -10.39
N CYS A 643 -30.05 -18.23 -9.21
CA CYS A 643 -29.29 -18.43 -7.96
C CYS A 643 -30.14 -19.23 -6.97
N ASP A 644 -29.99 -20.55 -6.97
CA ASP A 644 -30.67 -21.41 -5.98
C ASP A 644 -30.12 -21.12 -4.57
N CYS A 645 -30.95 -21.26 -3.55
CA CYS A 645 -30.57 -21.22 -2.13
C CYS A 645 -30.00 -19.89 -1.59
N VAL A 646 -30.10 -18.78 -2.34
CA VAL A 646 -29.71 -17.45 -1.84
C VAL A 646 -30.86 -16.77 -1.09
N LEU A 647 -30.55 -16.04 -0.01
CA LEU A 647 -31.54 -15.23 0.70
C LEU A 647 -31.59 -13.83 0.09
N ILE A 648 -32.76 -13.38 -0.37
CA ILE A 648 -32.93 -12.04 -0.96
C ILE A 648 -33.79 -11.17 -0.03
N LYS A 649 -33.31 -9.97 0.26
CA LYS A 649 -33.99 -8.92 1.02
C LYS A 649 -34.13 -7.68 0.15
N GLU A 650 -35.36 -7.39 -0.26
CA GLU A 650 -35.71 -6.19 -1.03
C GLU A 650 -35.97 -5.03 -0.05
N LEU A 651 -35.37 -3.87 -0.30
CA LEU A 651 -35.50 -2.67 0.52
C LEU A 651 -35.99 -1.49 -0.31
N ASP A 652 -36.76 -0.61 0.32
CA ASP A 652 -37.08 0.70 -0.27
C ASP A 652 -35.89 1.65 -0.09
N ALA A 653 -34.89 1.51 -0.98
CA ALA A 653 -33.64 2.26 -0.99
C ALA A 653 -33.08 2.34 -2.42
N GLY A 654 -32.14 3.27 -2.64
CA GLY A 654 -31.38 3.45 -3.87
C GLY A 654 -30.15 2.55 -3.98
N HIS A 655 -29.06 3.11 -4.51
CA HIS A 655 -27.83 2.36 -4.81
C HIS A 655 -26.98 2.06 -3.56
N CYS A 656 -27.11 2.88 -2.52
CA CYS A 656 -26.32 2.76 -1.29
C CYS A 656 -27.20 2.43 -0.06
N PRO A 657 -27.95 1.31 -0.02
CA PRO A 657 -28.84 1.01 1.12
C PRO A 657 -28.14 1.04 2.47
N HIS A 658 -26.86 0.62 2.52
CA HIS A 658 -26.05 0.58 3.73
C HIS A 658 -25.86 1.95 4.38
N ASP A 659 -25.80 3.04 3.59
CA ASP A 659 -25.71 4.41 4.10
C ASP A 659 -27.07 5.14 4.05
N GLU A 660 -28.00 4.75 3.17
CA GLU A 660 -29.30 5.41 3.05
C GLU A 660 -30.32 4.97 4.12
N VAL A 661 -30.37 3.67 4.41
CA VAL A 661 -31.26 3.06 5.41
C VAL A 661 -30.47 2.13 6.35
N PRO A 662 -29.43 2.66 7.03
CA PRO A 662 -28.46 1.86 7.77
C PRO A 662 -29.09 0.98 8.85
N GLU A 663 -30.16 1.44 9.52
CA GLU A 663 -30.79 0.68 10.61
C GLU A 663 -31.39 -0.64 10.11
N GLN A 664 -32.05 -0.62 8.94
CA GLN A 664 -32.64 -1.81 8.34
C GLN A 664 -31.55 -2.76 7.84
N VAL A 665 -30.53 -2.23 7.16
CA VAL A 665 -29.42 -3.02 6.64
C VAL A 665 -28.64 -3.67 7.77
N ASN A 666 -28.32 -2.93 8.83
CA ASN A 666 -27.60 -3.45 10.00
C ASN A 666 -28.38 -4.57 10.68
N THR A 667 -29.69 -4.41 10.86
CA THR A 667 -30.55 -5.46 11.45
C THR A 667 -30.48 -6.74 10.62
N ILE A 668 -30.64 -6.63 9.29
CA ILE A 668 -30.59 -7.77 8.37
C ILE A 668 -29.21 -8.46 8.42
N ILE A 669 -28.12 -7.69 8.45
CA ILE A 669 -26.76 -8.23 8.52
C ILE A 669 -26.53 -8.95 9.86
N CYS A 670 -26.94 -8.36 10.99
CA CYS A 670 -26.80 -8.98 12.31
C CYS A 670 -27.57 -10.30 12.41
N ASP A 671 -28.83 -10.32 11.96
CA ASP A 671 -29.66 -11.53 11.96
C ASP A 671 -29.02 -12.64 11.11
N TRP A 672 -28.46 -12.25 9.96
CA TRP A 672 -27.76 -13.17 9.07
C TRP A 672 -26.50 -13.76 9.70
N ILE A 673 -25.64 -12.91 10.28
CA ILE A 673 -24.42 -13.36 10.97
C ILE A 673 -24.78 -14.31 12.11
N HIS A 674 -25.76 -13.94 12.94
CA HIS A 674 -26.20 -14.77 14.06
C HIS A 674 -26.70 -16.14 13.60
N ARG A 675 -27.49 -16.18 12.50
CA ARG A 675 -27.96 -17.43 11.90
C ARG A 675 -26.80 -18.31 11.41
N VAL A 676 -25.84 -17.73 10.67
CA VAL A 676 -24.70 -18.47 10.11
C VAL A 676 -23.80 -19.01 11.23
N GLU A 677 -23.46 -18.17 12.21
CA GLU A 677 -22.62 -18.58 13.35
C GLU A 677 -23.30 -19.65 14.20
N SER A 678 -24.62 -19.57 14.42
CA SER A 678 -25.38 -20.61 15.11
C SER A 678 -25.34 -21.95 14.38
N ASN A 679 -25.45 -21.94 13.04
CA ASN A 679 -25.35 -23.16 12.24
C ASN A 679 -23.94 -23.77 12.27
N ILE A 680 -22.89 -22.93 12.22
CA ILE A 680 -21.49 -23.36 12.35
C ILE A 680 -21.27 -24.04 13.71
N LEU A 681 -21.75 -23.43 14.81
CA LEU A 681 -21.62 -23.98 16.17
C LEU A 681 -22.38 -25.30 16.35
N ALA A 682 -23.52 -25.47 15.68
CA ALA A 682 -24.33 -26.67 15.75
C ALA A 682 -23.80 -27.84 14.89
N GLY A 683 -22.72 -27.65 14.12
CA GLY A 683 -22.13 -28.68 13.27
C GLY A 683 -23.00 -29.11 12.09
N PHE A 684 -24.05 -28.34 11.77
CA PHE A 684 -24.81 -28.54 10.54
C PHE A 684 -23.98 -28.03 9.35
N PRO A 685 -24.00 -28.71 8.19
CA PRO A 685 -23.59 -28.06 6.96
C PRO A 685 -24.46 -26.82 6.77
N VAL A 686 -23.83 -25.65 6.64
CA VAL A 686 -24.49 -24.34 6.44
C VAL A 686 -24.97 -24.21 5.02
#